data_AF-R5EIY0-F1
#
_entry.id   AF-R5EIY0-F1
#
_cell.length_a   1.000
_cell.length_b   1.000
_cell.length_c   1.000
_cell.angle_alpha   90.00
_cell.angle_beta   90.00
_cell.angle_gamma   90.00
#
_symmetry.space_group_name_H-M   'P 1'
#
loop_
_entity.id
_entity.type
_entity.pdbx_description
1 polymer ?
#
loop_
_entity_poly.entity_id
_entity_poly.type
_entity_poly.pdbx_seq_one_letter_code
_entity_poly.pdbx_strand_id
1 'polypeptide(L)'
;MKSKVEQYAKGDFYVEYPEIHLSKKYLQLKIEAGSVYQGSIQVTSGNDVAMKMMVYDDAYLLCLSDHSLVGKKGEISFSFDATCRKRGSVYDGTIRLIGNGTEITVPYNIEIVAPFIDVNGIALEDLMKFSALAETNWEKALQIFYSEEFARTLLAGQEEYLEAYRSLRDSVDKNQALEEFLVYIHKKRALMLQVEHDRFQFRFPKMREDHELVLRKNTWGYCKMHVRTDARFITIHQESVCSMDFQDDRFAVSYSLDPEQLDEDKQAQGQIIIENTYQKIVVNVIVKEAEEGSRVLVHRDHDRRLKKLEIAAVVHNYVDYRIGLMSIEQFIEKTRQSLHKLISFEPETGIYKLGLLHMCILAGQEETARQEIRRMEADMDKTVEGRREHCYYLYLKALLSKEARQIVRACEEIEQALSTEKDKLFYFWLLIYLDERYQKDKQWLFSQIEGLYLGGYNSPVLAIEVCDLLNQDPLLLKKLSAVEIAAIRFGLRNHYLSKEAEEEFIQLAGRERDFRSQVFALLCTIYEFTNRPEIIRIICSMLIRGGKVEQRYHKYYLEGIKCGYKLVGIQENYLHSMDKSRYDVIPDSVLRYFNYKSSLTDAEYAYLYANVIQNKRRYLGQYEEYLPNMMAFMEGQIVKGNMSDDLSVIYGEFLRPQAVTAHFAASLVNVIFKRKLVVANDNITGVVISHKELEKEQWVPVVNHVAYVDMITESAVVSLVDSNHNRYISTIPYKLQKLVDESEYMEILGMYAGDDYRYVLYRYDEWKAYDATNAKEVNIARDLLAFKEISEETKQQAIYGIVRYYREHLDMDILRSYLDRVDMDYVLPAESVEYMNYLIMCGLYDKAYAAVKRFGYQEVMPENLALLVSAMKEFSQYAKEETLISVANYLYRMGQDTVDVLSYLIDYYQGGVQDMLKLWKRASSRLTRLDLFEENILCETLYTEQWHKDVFRVFESYLRKKRRGMVIKAFFKRAAFAYLVEDDDIPAVFFDDLYEQMVTEELKDDMCQAAMLLFLSKKPKLEQQEITWIKAQVEYFVKRGILLPFFRSFKKYMHLPKDLFMMTYVVTKDKAGRQISFHYGIQSGVEKPDCNKEARMMEVVPGYYLKEFVLFHGENLLYEMPERNTKQTKVYESQAMKAKGETEEYENRFEMLNSMLLNQEIGENQMLIDKIDKYLKLSTIIEENLEIME
;
A
#
# COMPACT_ATOMS: atom_id res chain seq x y z
N MET A 1 46.18 -24.17 -11.13
CA MET A 1 46.44 -24.77 -12.45
C MET A 1 47.90 -24.65 -12.89
N LYS A 2 48.43 -23.47 -13.28
CA LYS A 2 49.81 -23.33 -13.81
C LYS A 2 50.87 -24.06 -12.97
N SER A 3 50.96 -23.78 -11.68
CA SER A 3 51.91 -24.44 -10.75
C SER A 3 51.86 -25.98 -10.79
N LYS A 4 50.70 -26.59 -11.06
CA LYS A 4 50.54 -28.06 -11.13
C LYS A 4 51.03 -28.61 -12.47
N VAL A 5 50.76 -27.90 -13.57
CA VAL A 5 51.40 -28.16 -14.87
C VAL A 5 52.91 -28.06 -14.74
N GLU A 6 53.42 -27.07 -14.00
CA GLU A 6 54.86 -26.92 -13.79
C GLU A 6 55.48 -28.09 -13.00
N GLN A 7 54.78 -28.56 -11.96
CA GLN A 7 55.20 -29.71 -11.16
C GLN A 7 55.30 -30.99 -12.00
N TYR A 8 54.26 -31.33 -12.76
CA TYR A 8 54.30 -32.51 -13.63
C TYR A 8 55.34 -32.39 -14.74
N ALA A 9 55.53 -31.19 -15.31
CA ALA A 9 56.61 -30.97 -16.27
C ALA A 9 58.00 -31.21 -15.65
N LYS A 10 58.19 -30.92 -14.36
CA LYS A 10 59.43 -31.20 -13.61
C LYS A 10 59.56 -32.66 -13.16
N GLY A 11 58.51 -33.48 -13.29
CA GLY A 11 58.51 -34.88 -12.85
C GLY A 11 58.11 -35.07 -11.38
N ASP A 12 57.46 -34.07 -10.77
CA ASP A 12 56.90 -34.17 -9.42
C ASP A 12 55.42 -34.58 -9.52
N PHE A 13 55.13 -35.83 -9.17
CA PHE A 13 53.83 -36.45 -9.40
C PHE A 13 52.95 -36.57 -8.15
N TYR A 14 53.45 -36.19 -6.97
CA TYR A 14 52.76 -36.46 -5.71
C TYR A 14 52.39 -35.20 -4.95
N VAL A 15 51.08 -34.99 -4.83
CA VAL A 15 50.47 -33.91 -4.08
C VAL A 15 49.38 -34.51 -3.19
N GLU A 16 49.37 -34.15 -1.91
CA GLU A 16 48.23 -34.50 -1.05
C GLU A 16 46.99 -33.70 -1.49
N TYR A 17 45.86 -34.40 -1.66
CA TYR A 17 44.61 -33.79 -2.10
C TYR A 17 43.71 -33.51 -0.90
N PRO A 18 42.98 -32.38 -0.90
CA PRO A 18 42.02 -32.08 0.14
C PRO A 18 40.83 -33.05 0.08
N GLU A 19 40.44 -33.61 1.23
CA GLU A 19 39.20 -34.36 1.37
C GLU A 19 38.03 -33.39 1.58
N ILE A 20 37.32 -33.06 0.51
CA ILE A 20 36.30 -32.00 0.54
C ILE A 20 34.98 -32.51 1.11
N HIS A 21 34.49 -31.82 2.14
CA HIS A 21 33.15 -31.97 2.69
C HIS A 21 32.32 -30.72 2.44
N LEU A 22 31.14 -30.91 1.84
CA LEU A 22 30.18 -29.86 1.55
C LEU A 22 29.03 -29.91 2.56
N SER A 23 28.56 -28.74 3.01
CA SER A 23 27.34 -28.67 3.83
C SER A 23 26.07 -29.08 3.07
N LYS A 24 26.06 -28.90 1.74
CA LYS A 24 24.95 -29.24 0.86
C LYS A 24 25.49 -29.94 -0.39
N LYS A 25 24.88 -31.06 -0.76
CA LYS A 25 25.22 -31.84 -1.98
C LYS A 25 24.20 -31.67 -3.11
N TYR A 26 23.07 -31.06 -2.81
CA TYR A 26 21.98 -30.75 -3.74
C TYR A 26 21.25 -29.51 -3.22
N LEU A 27 20.80 -28.64 -4.12
CA LEU A 27 20.00 -27.46 -3.78
C LEU A 27 18.62 -27.56 -4.42
N GLN A 28 17.58 -27.71 -3.60
CA GLN A 28 16.20 -27.53 -4.06
C GLN A 28 15.68 -26.23 -3.48
N LEU A 29 15.47 -25.24 -4.34
CA LEU A 29 15.14 -23.87 -3.94
C LEU A 29 13.77 -23.49 -4.49
N LYS A 30 12.92 -22.96 -3.63
CA LYS A 30 11.68 -22.28 -4.02
C LYS A 30 11.88 -20.80 -3.76
N ILE A 31 11.92 -20.00 -4.82
CA ILE A 31 12.23 -18.57 -4.76
C ILE A 31 11.00 -17.79 -5.18
N GLU A 32 10.62 -16.79 -4.40
CA GLU A 32 9.48 -15.94 -4.70
C GLU A 32 9.75 -15.06 -5.92
N ALA A 33 8.78 -14.99 -6.85
CA ALA A 33 8.84 -14.01 -7.93
C ALA A 33 8.91 -12.60 -7.34
N GLY A 34 9.75 -11.73 -7.90
CA GLY A 34 9.95 -10.38 -7.36
C GLY A 34 11.10 -10.25 -6.35
N SER A 35 11.78 -11.34 -5.98
CA SER A 35 12.85 -11.35 -4.97
C SER A 35 14.24 -11.65 -5.54
N VAL A 36 15.29 -11.38 -4.76
CA VAL A 36 16.65 -11.87 -5.02
C VAL A 36 17.03 -12.84 -3.91
N TYR A 37 17.27 -14.09 -4.27
CA TYR A 37 17.71 -15.11 -3.32
C TYR A 37 19.23 -15.05 -3.16
N GLN A 38 19.70 -15.11 -1.92
CA GLN A 38 21.11 -15.29 -1.59
C GLN A 38 21.27 -16.57 -0.78
N GLY A 39 22.24 -17.39 -1.16
CA GLY A 39 22.53 -18.65 -0.50
C GLY A 39 24.02 -18.90 -0.40
N SER A 40 24.38 -19.85 0.47
CA SER A 40 25.75 -20.29 0.55
C SER A 40 25.92 -21.80 0.80
N ILE A 41 27.09 -22.30 0.41
CA ILE A 41 27.55 -23.67 0.64
C ILE A 41 28.88 -23.59 1.38
N GLN A 42 28.95 -24.21 2.55
CA GLN A 42 30.17 -24.30 3.33
C GLN A 42 31.00 -25.47 2.82
N VAL A 43 32.29 -25.21 2.61
CA VAL A 43 33.26 -26.17 2.07
C VAL A 43 34.39 -26.32 3.09
N THR A 44 34.69 -27.55 3.49
CA THR A 44 35.73 -27.84 4.49
C THR A 44 36.62 -28.98 4.04
N SER A 45 37.92 -28.88 4.33
CA SER A 45 38.89 -29.96 4.12
C SER A 45 38.99 -30.85 5.35
N GLY A 46 38.64 -32.13 5.22
CA GLY A 46 38.61 -33.12 6.29
C GLY A 46 39.98 -33.64 6.71
N ASN A 47 40.99 -33.52 5.85
CA ASN A 47 42.35 -34.02 6.07
C ASN A 47 43.40 -32.93 6.28
N ASP A 48 42.97 -31.71 6.64
CA ASP A 48 43.82 -30.55 6.97
C ASP A 48 44.73 -30.04 5.82
N VAL A 49 44.52 -30.52 4.59
CA VAL A 49 45.19 -30.02 3.38
C VAL A 49 44.42 -28.81 2.85
N ALA A 50 45.15 -27.74 2.48
CA ALA A 50 44.51 -26.56 1.90
C ALA A 50 43.90 -26.86 0.52
N MET A 51 42.62 -26.57 0.35
CA MET A 51 41.94 -26.63 -0.93
C MET A 51 42.28 -25.40 -1.79
N LYS A 52 42.42 -25.65 -3.10
CA LYS A 52 42.51 -24.62 -4.14
C LYS A 52 41.54 -25.03 -5.24
N MET A 53 40.34 -24.45 -5.26
CA MET A 53 39.29 -24.84 -6.19
C MET A 53 38.79 -23.64 -6.97
N MET A 54 38.41 -23.85 -8.23
CA MET A 54 37.61 -22.90 -8.99
C MET A 54 36.15 -23.29 -8.89
N VAL A 55 35.25 -22.31 -8.84
CA VAL A 55 33.82 -22.53 -8.70
C VAL A 55 33.09 -21.86 -9.86
N TYR A 56 32.27 -22.64 -10.55
CA TYR A 56 31.49 -22.17 -11.69
C TYR A 56 30.09 -22.76 -11.66
N ASP A 57 29.12 -22.00 -12.18
CA ASP A 57 27.83 -22.55 -12.54
C ASP A 57 27.84 -22.99 -14.01
N ASP A 58 27.47 -24.23 -14.28
CA ASP A 58 27.50 -24.77 -15.64
C ASP A 58 26.44 -24.18 -16.56
N ALA A 59 25.40 -23.56 -16.00
CA ALA A 59 24.31 -22.90 -16.70
C ALA A 59 24.44 -21.37 -16.75
N TYR A 60 25.34 -20.77 -15.96
CA TYR A 60 25.51 -19.33 -15.81
C TYR A 60 24.21 -18.59 -15.42
N LEU A 61 23.36 -19.25 -14.63
CA LEU A 61 22.13 -18.72 -14.06
C LEU A 61 22.35 -18.17 -12.65
N LEU A 62 23.28 -18.74 -11.90
CA LEU A 62 23.67 -18.26 -10.56
C LEU A 62 24.83 -17.29 -10.66
N CYS A 63 24.70 -16.11 -10.05
CA CYS A 63 25.82 -15.21 -9.87
C CYS A 63 26.62 -15.65 -8.64
N LEU A 64 27.90 -15.96 -8.82
CA LEU A 64 28.81 -16.36 -7.75
C LEU A 64 29.60 -15.13 -7.28
N SER A 65 29.75 -14.93 -5.98
CA SER A 65 30.54 -13.79 -5.46
C SER A 65 32.04 -13.96 -5.74
N ASP A 66 32.52 -15.20 -5.63
CA ASP A 66 33.92 -15.58 -5.84
C ASP A 66 34.00 -16.87 -6.66
N HIS A 67 34.81 -16.86 -7.70
CA HIS A 67 35.09 -18.05 -8.52
C HIS A 67 36.28 -18.85 -8.02
N SER A 68 36.92 -18.46 -6.92
CA SER A 68 38.10 -19.13 -6.37
C SER A 68 37.96 -19.36 -4.88
N LEU A 69 38.21 -20.60 -4.46
CA LEU A 69 38.15 -21.04 -3.09
C LEU A 69 39.55 -21.51 -2.64
N VAL A 70 40.13 -20.82 -1.67
CA VAL A 70 41.48 -21.10 -1.17
C VAL A 70 41.50 -21.16 0.35
N GLY A 71 42.02 -22.25 0.93
CA GLY A 71 42.17 -22.38 2.39
C GLY A 71 41.79 -23.76 2.92
N LYS A 72 41.55 -23.90 4.22
CA LYS A 72 41.08 -25.18 4.82
C LYS A 72 39.56 -25.19 5.03
N LYS A 73 38.96 -24.00 5.08
CA LYS A 73 37.53 -23.75 5.14
C LYS A 73 37.24 -22.59 4.20
N GLY A 74 36.06 -22.59 3.59
CA GLY A 74 35.61 -21.52 2.73
C GLY A 74 34.12 -21.64 2.47
N GLU A 75 33.56 -20.61 1.85
CA GLU A 75 32.14 -20.48 1.60
C GLU A 75 31.94 -20.12 0.12
N ILE A 76 31.03 -20.82 -0.52
CA ILE A 76 30.55 -20.48 -1.87
C ILE A 76 29.27 -19.69 -1.67
N SER A 77 29.33 -18.38 -1.87
CA SER A 77 28.16 -17.51 -1.85
C SER A 77 27.63 -17.31 -3.28
N PHE A 78 26.33 -17.49 -3.45
CA PHE A 78 25.66 -17.40 -4.73
C PHE A 78 24.34 -16.65 -4.60
N SER A 79 23.92 -16.00 -5.68
CA SER A 79 22.62 -15.35 -5.77
C SER A 79 21.87 -15.71 -7.04
N PHE A 80 20.54 -15.72 -6.94
CA PHE A 80 19.64 -15.88 -8.08
C PHE A 80 18.64 -14.72 -8.08
N ASP A 81 18.57 -14.01 -9.19
CA ASP A 81 17.64 -12.89 -9.36
C ASP A 81 16.31 -13.38 -9.95
N ALA A 82 15.28 -13.42 -9.09
CA ALA A 82 13.91 -13.76 -9.41
C ALA A 82 13.00 -12.54 -9.60
N THR A 83 13.54 -11.32 -9.58
CA THR A 83 12.75 -10.07 -9.56
C THR A 83 11.78 -9.95 -10.73
N CYS A 84 12.23 -10.33 -11.93
CA CYS A 84 11.45 -10.24 -13.16
C CYS A 84 11.20 -11.62 -13.79
N ARG A 85 11.32 -12.71 -13.02
CA ARG A 85 11.10 -14.08 -13.54
C ARG A 85 9.62 -14.42 -13.51
N LYS A 86 9.17 -15.14 -14.54
CA LYS A 86 7.78 -15.62 -14.64
C LYS A 86 7.51 -16.66 -13.57
N ARG A 87 6.37 -16.52 -12.86
CA ARG A 87 5.89 -17.51 -11.88
C ARG A 87 5.71 -18.87 -12.56
N GLY A 88 6.11 -19.94 -11.87
CA GLY A 88 6.03 -21.32 -12.36
C GLY A 88 7.20 -21.74 -13.24
N SER A 89 8.13 -20.84 -13.56
CA SER A 89 9.36 -21.19 -14.26
C SER A 89 10.26 -22.04 -13.37
N VAL A 90 10.91 -23.03 -13.99
CA VAL A 90 11.86 -23.94 -13.35
C VAL A 90 13.22 -23.78 -14.01
N TYR A 91 14.26 -23.66 -13.20
CA TYR A 91 15.64 -23.48 -13.63
C TYR A 91 16.52 -24.57 -13.03
N ASP A 92 17.23 -25.29 -13.90
CA ASP A 92 18.11 -26.38 -13.52
C ASP A 92 19.55 -26.08 -13.93
N GLY A 93 20.50 -26.47 -13.08
CA GLY A 93 21.92 -26.36 -13.37
C GLY A 93 22.76 -27.08 -12.33
N THR A 94 24.06 -26.87 -12.38
CA THR A 94 25.02 -27.53 -11.49
C THR A 94 26.19 -26.62 -11.17
N ILE A 95 26.39 -26.36 -9.88
CA ILE A 95 27.61 -25.69 -9.39
C ILE A 95 28.73 -26.73 -9.41
N ARG A 96 29.86 -26.38 -10.05
CA ARG A 96 31.05 -27.21 -10.16
C ARG A 96 32.19 -26.65 -9.37
N LEU A 97 32.80 -27.50 -8.55
CA LEU A 97 34.02 -27.20 -7.83
C LEU A 97 35.16 -27.99 -8.48
N ILE A 98 36.02 -27.27 -9.19
CA ILE A 98 37.17 -27.82 -9.92
C ILE A 98 38.41 -27.61 -9.06
N GLY A 99 38.82 -28.65 -8.33
CA GLY A 99 39.88 -28.62 -7.33
C GLY A 99 41.14 -29.37 -7.74
N ASN A 100 42.19 -29.19 -6.93
CA ASN A 100 43.40 -29.98 -7.05
C ASN A 100 43.12 -31.47 -6.77
N GLY A 101 43.04 -32.28 -7.84
CA GLY A 101 42.84 -33.74 -7.76
C GLY A 101 41.39 -34.18 -7.54
N THR A 102 40.41 -33.29 -7.70
CA THR A 102 39.00 -33.64 -7.58
C THR A 102 38.10 -32.69 -8.36
N GLU A 103 36.99 -33.19 -8.87
CA GLU A 103 35.87 -32.40 -9.41
C GLU A 103 34.62 -32.83 -8.65
N ILE A 104 33.89 -31.87 -8.08
CA ILE A 104 32.67 -32.12 -7.32
C ILE A 104 31.54 -31.29 -7.92
N THR A 105 30.37 -31.91 -8.05
CA THR A 105 29.17 -31.27 -8.57
C THR A 105 28.11 -31.14 -7.49
N VAL A 106 27.43 -29.99 -7.48
CA VAL A 106 26.25 -29.71 -6.64
C VAL A 106 25.12 -29.32 -7.58
N PRO A 107 24.25 -30.27 -7.96
CA PRO A 107 23.10 -29.96 -8.79
C PRO A 107 22.11 -29.07 -8.02
N TYR A 108 21.42 -28.21 -8.76
CA TYR A 108 20.36 -27.39 -8.20
C TYR A 108 19.11 -27.37 -9.09
N ASN A 109 17.97 -27.21 -8.44
CA ASN A 109 16.66 -26.98 -9.05
C ASN A 109 16.01 -25.78 -8.35
N ILE A 110 15.64 -24.78 -9.13
CA ILE A 110 15.01 -23.54 -8.66
C ILE A 110 13.61 -23.46 -9.25
N GLU A 111 12.60 -23.37 -8.39
CA GLU A 111 11.21 -23.16 -8.76
C GLU A 111 10.79 -21.73 -8.38
N ILE A 112 10.26 -20.96 -9.33
CA ILE A 112 9.74 -19.62 -9.07
C ILE A 112 8.30 -19.72 -8.57
N VAL A 113 8.09 -19.45 -7.29
CA VAL A 113 6.78 -19.53 -6.63
C VAL A 113 6.10 -18.16 -6.58
N ALA A 114 4.80 -18.15 -6.24
CA ALA A 114 4.09 -16.90 -6.01
C ALA A 114 4.78 -16.11 -4.89
N PRO A 115 4.88 -14.77 -5.00
CA PRO A 115 5.31 -13.96 -3.87
C PRO A 115 4.34 -14.17 -2.71
N PHE A 116 4.88 -14.18 -1.50
CA PHE A 116 4.06 -14.22 -0.30
C PHE A 116 4.72 -13.39 0.78
N ILE A 117 3.92 -12.82 1.66
CA ILE A 117 4.46 -12.11 2.82
C ILE A 117 4.51 -13.11 3.97
N ASP A 118 5.71 -13.46 4.44
CA ASP A 118 5.86 -14.33 5.61
C ASP A 118 5.54 -13.56 6.89
N VAL A 119 4.55 -14.05 7.63
CA VAL A 119 4.17 -13.54 8.94
C VAL A 119 4.26 -14.65 9.96
N ASN A 120 5.39 -14.72 10.66
CA ASN A 120 5.65 -15.72 11.70
C ASN A 120 5.49 -17.18 11.22
N GLY A 121 5.86 -17.49 9.98
CA GLY A 121 5.75 -18.81 9.37
C GLY A 121 4.43 -19.06 8.62
N ILE A 122 3.56 -18.05 8.50
CA ILE A 122 2.33 -18.10 7.71
C ILE A 122 2.53 -17.29 6.43
N ALA A 123 2.45 -17.96 5.29
CA ALA A 123 2.53 -17.32 3.96
C ALA A 123 1.22 -16.62 3.59
N LEU A 124 1.24 -15.28 3.57
CA LEU A 124 0.15 -14.46 3.03
C LEU A 124 0.26 -14.35 1.52
N GLU A 125 -0.59 -15.09 0.82
CA GLU A 125 -0.60 -15.19 -0.65
C GLU A 125 -1.80 -14.49 -1.30
N ASP A 126 -2.83 -14.14 -0.51
CA ASP A 126 -4.06 -13.57 -1.00
C ASP A 126 -4.72 -12.62 0.03
N LEU A 127 -5.69 -11.83 -0.45
CA LEU A 127 -6.43 -10.88 0.39
C LEU A 127 -7.31 -11.57 1.45
N MET A 128 -7.66 -12.86 1.31
CA MET A 128 -8.44 -13.61 2.31
C MET A 128 -7.59 -13.93 3.54
N LYS A 129 -6.37 -14.41 3.32
CA LYS A 129 -5.37 -14.66 4.37
C LYS A 129 -4.97 -13.35 5.04
N PHE A 130 -4.81 -12.27 4.26
CA PHE A 130 -4.57 -10.94 4.82
C PHE A 130 -5.72 -10.45 5.70
N SER A 131 -6.98 -10.62 5.30
CA SER A 131 -8.12 -10.25 6.16
C SER A 131 -8.18 -11.08 7.44
N ALA A 132 -7.83 -12.38 7.38
CA ALA A 132 -7.74 -13.23 8.58
C ALA A 132 -6.59 -12.79 9.52
N LEU A 133 -5.47 -12.33 8.97
CA LEU A 133 -4.42 -11.70 9.77
C LEU A 133 -4.91 -10.40 10.41
N ALA A 134 -5.62 -9.54 9.67
CA ALA A 134 -6.15 -8.29 10.22
C ALA A 134 -7.14 -8.53 11.37
N GLU A 135 -7.95 -9.59 11.30
CA GLU A 135 -8.86 -9.98 12.37
C GLU A 135 -8.15 -10.46 13.63
N THR A 136 -7.02 -11.17 13.48
CA THR A 136 -6.26 -11.75 14.61
C THR A 136 -5.17 -10.81 15.16
N ASN A 137 -4.56 -10.00 14.30
CA ASN A 137 -3.46 -9.08 14.62
C ASN A 137 -3.50 -7.83 13.72
N TRP A 138 -4.28 -6.84 14.15
CA TRP A 138 -4.49 -5.60 13.42
C TRP A 138 -3.21 -4.78 13.20
N GLU A 139 -2.35 -4.65 14.22
CA GLU A 139 -1.11 -3.87 14.12
C GLU A 139 -0.16 -4.44 13.06
N LYS A 140 -0.04 -5.76 12.98
CA LYS A 140 0.81 -6.41 11.97
C LYS A 140 0.22 -6.25 10.57
N ALA A 141 -1.09 -6.40 10.43
CA ALA A 141 -1.77 -6.15 9.15
C ALA A 141 -1.58 -4.69 8.69
N LEU A 142 -1.62 -3.72 9.61
CA LEU A 142 -1.37 -2.31 9.30
C LEU A 142 0.06 -2.06 8.81
N GLN A 143 1.06 -2.67 9.44
CA GLN A 143 2.46 -2.59 8.98
C GLN A 143 2.60 -3.14 7.57
N ILE A 144 1.97 -4.29 7.30
CA ILE A 144 2.00 -4.94 5.98
C ILE A 144 1.26 -4.08 4.96
N PHE A 145 0.07 -3.57 5.27
CA PHE A 145 -0.73 -2.72 4.38
C PHE A 145 0.04 -1.50 3.86
N TYR A 146 0.93 -0.91 4.67
CA TYR A 146 1.74 0.24 4.24
C TYR A 146 3.12 -0.14 3.66
N SER A 147 3.48 -1.41 3.65
CA SER A 147 4.73 -1.91 3.06
C SER A 147 4.70 -1.85 1.54
N GLU A 148 5.87 -1.77 0.91
CA GLU A 148 5.98 -1.86 -0.56
C GLU A 148 5.58 -3.24 -1.10
N GLU A 149 5.68 -4.28 -0.27
CA GLU A 149 5.37 -5.67 -0.64
C GLU A 149 3.88 -5.93 -0.79
N PHE A 150 3.02 -5.17 -0.11
CA PHE A 150 1.56 -5.38 -0.11
C PHE A 150 0.96 -5.31 -1.52
N ALA A 151 1.17 -4.19 -2.21
CA ALA A 151 0.64 -4.02 -3.56
C ALA A 151 1.28 -4.99 -4.55
N ARG A 152 2.60 -5.21 -4.43
CA ARG A 152 3.36 -6.13 -5.30
C ARG A 152 2.94 -7.59 -5.15
N THR A 153 2.45 -7.99 -3.97
CA THR A 153 2.15 -9.39 -3.65
C THR A 153 0.65 -9.66 -3.67
N LEU A 154 -0.12 -8.90 -2.90
CA LEU A 154 -1.54 -9.16 -2.63
C LEU A 154 -2.48 -8.47 -3.63
N LEU A 155 -2.01 -7.42 -4.32
CA LEU A 155 -2.74 -6.74 -5.39
C LEU A 155 -2.21 -7.07 -6.79
N ALA A 156 -1.24 -7.99 -6.90
CA ALA A 156 -0.74 -8.46 -8.18
C ALA A 156 -1.87 -9.09 -9.00
N GLY A 157 -2.17 -8.50 -10.16
CA GLY A 157 -3.28 -8.93 -11.03
C GLY A 157 -4.68 -8.52 -10.53
N GLN A 158 -4.78 -7.61 -9.54
CA GLN A 158 -6.05 -7.04 -9.06
C GLN A 158 -6.07 -5.52 -9.31
N GLU A 159 -6.03 -5.15 -10.59
CA GLU A 159 -5.98 -3.74 -11.03
C GLU A 159 -7.18 -2.92 -10.51
N GLU A 160 -8.35 -3.54 -10.34
CA GLU A 160 -9.55 -2.85 -9.84
C GLU A 160 -9.43 -2.30 -8.40
N TYR A 161 -8.47 -2.80 -7.61
CA TYR A 161 -8.27 -2.37 -6.22
C TYR A 161 -7.06 -1.46 -6.04
N LEU A 162 -6.17 -1.36 -7.04
CA LEU A 162 -4.91 -0.65 -6.92
C LEU A 162 -5.11 0.86 -6.70
N GLU A 163 -6.01 1.48 -7.47
CA GLU A 163 -6.31 2.91 -7.34
C GLU A 163 -7.02 3.24 -6.03
N ALA A 164 -7.93 2.38 -5.58
CA ALA A 164 -8.56 2.52 -4.27
C ALA A 164 -7.52 2.41 -3.14
N TYR A 165 -6.58 1.47 -3.25
CA TYR A 165 -5.47 1.34 -2.31
C TYR A 165 -4.56 2.58 -2.32
N ARG A 166 -4.15 3.07 -3.49
CA ARG A 166 -3.34 4.28 -3.66
C ARG A 166 -4.00 5.48 -2.99
N SER A 167 -5.29 5.71 -3.26
CA SER A 167 -6.05 6.79 -2.62
C SER A 167 -6.13 6.63 -1.10
N LEU A 168 -6.50 5.44 -0.59
CA LEU A 168 -6.65 5.24 0.85
C LEU A 168 -5.35 5.42 1.64
N ARG A 169 -4.18 5.13 1.06
CA ARG A 169 -2.88 5.34 1.72
C ARG A 169 -2.62 6.80 2.11
N ASP A 170 -3.20 7.74 1.38
CA ASP A 170 -3.08 9.18 1.65
C ASP A 170 -3.99 9.67 2.78
N SER A 171 -4.81 8.78 3.37
CA SER A 171 -5.58 9.11 4.56
C SER A 171 -4.66 9.40 5.75
N VAL A 172 -5.01 10.40 6.55
CA VAL A 172 -4.26 10.76 7.76
C VAL A 172 -4.31 9.64 8.81
N ASP A 173 -5.49 9.06 9.06
CA ASP A 173 -5.64 7.90 9.94
C ASP A 173 -5.42 6.59 9.17
N LYS A 174 -4.24 6.00 9.39
CA LYS A 174 -3.83 4.73 8.80
C LYS A 174 -4.76 3.56 9.15
N ASN A 175 -5.32 3.55 10.35
CA ASN A 175 -6.22 2.48 10.77
C ASN A 175 -7.56 2.61 10.04
N GLN A 176 -8.06 3.84 9.87
CA GLN A 176 -9.26 4.09 9.07
C GLN A 176 -9.04 3.68 7.61
N ALA A 177 -7.86 3.93 7.03
CA ALA A 177 -7.53 3.50 5.68
C ALA A 177 -7.59 1.98 5.50
N LEU A 178 -6.99 1.21 6.43
CA LEU A 178 -7.04 -0.26 6.41
C LEU A 178 -8.47 -0.79 6.59
N GLU A 179 -9.21 -0.23 7.54
CA GLU A 179 -10.62 -0.56 7.76
C GLU A 179 -11.45 -0.34 6.49
N GLU A 180 -11.30 0.83 5.88
CA GLU A 180 -12.01 1.20 4.65
C GLU A 180 -11.63 0.29 3.47
N PHE A 181 -10.35 -0.05 3.35
CA PHE A 181 -9.86 -0.94 2.30
C PHE A 181 -10.49 -2.34 2.41
N LEU A 182 -10.51 -2.93 3.61
CA LEU A 182 -11.09 -4.26 3.86
C LEU A 182 -12.60 -4.31 3.56
N VAL A 183 -13.31 -3.21 3.79
CA VAL A 183 -14.73 -3.07 3.45
C VAL A 183 -14.92 -2.93 1.94
N TYR A 184 -14.09 -2.12 1.28
CA TYR A 184 -14.13 -1.91 -0.17
C TYR A 184 -13.91 -3.20 -0.96
N ILE A 185 -12.92 -4.03 -0.58
CA ILE A 185 -12.66 -5.32 -1.23
C ILE A 185 -13.65 -6.44 -0.83
N HIS A 186 -14.70 -6.09 -0.08
CA HIS A 186 -15.75 -7.00 0.38
C HIS A 186 -15.27 -8.20 1.22
N LYS A 187 -14.11 -8.07 1.88
CA LYS A 187 -13.59 -9.08 2.83
C LYS A 187 -14.06 -8.84 4.26
N LYS A 188 -14.66 -7.67 4.53
CA LYS A 188 -15.15 -7.25 5.83
C LYS A 188 -16.45 -6.45 5.69
N ARG A 189 -17.34 -6.54 6.68
CA ARG A 189 -18.48 -5.62 6.82
C ARG A 189 -18.05 -4.34 7.53
N ALA A 190 -18.64 -3.21 7.17
CA ALA A 190 -18.40 -1.95 7.87
C ALA A 190 -18.72 -2.08 9.37
N LEU A 191 -17.78 -1.66 10.21
CA LEU A 191 -17.95 -1.67 11.66
C LEU A 191 -18.89 -0.52 12.06
N MET A 192 -19.98 -0.88 12.73
CA MET A 192 -20.99 0.03 13.25
C MET A 192 -21.22 -0.28 14.72
N LEU A 193 -21.36 0.76 15.55
CA LEU A 193 -21.76 0.60 16.94
C LEU A 193 -23.28 0.57 17.08
N GLN A 194 -23.78 -0.14 18.08
CA GLN A 194 -25.19 -0.21 18.42
C GLN A 194 -25.37 0.05 19.92
N VAL A 195 -26.42 0.77 20.27
CA VAL A 195 -26.86 0.95 21.67
C VAL A 195 -28.05 0.04 21.93
N GLU A 196 -28.15 -0.51 23.14
CA GLU A 196 -29.32 -1.32 23.53
C GLU A 196 -30.58 -0.46 23.72
N HIS A 197 -30.40 0.79 24.18
CA HIS A 197 -31.48 1.72 24.44
C HIS A 197 -31.09 3.11 23.89
N ASP A 198 -31.98 3.70 23.09
CA ASP A 198 -31.85 5.05 22.53
C ASP A 198 -32.52 6.12 23.43
N ARG A 199 -33.14 5.69 24.54
CA ARG A 199 -33.80 6.57 25.50
C ARG A 199 -33.71 6.02 26.92
N PHE A 200 -33.20 6.84 27.83
CA PHE A 200 -33.20 6.60 29.28
C PHE A 200 -34.08 7.61 29.99
N GLN A 201 -34.84 7.13 30.98
CA GLN A 201 -35.67 7.99 31.83
C GLN A 201 -35.31 7.76 33.29
N PHE A 202 -34.87 8.83 33.96
CA PHE A 202 -34.44 8.82 35.35
C PHE A 202 -35.36 9.68 36.22
N ARG A 203 -35.38 9.36 37.51
CA ARG A 203 -35.98 10.23 38.53
C ARG A 203 -35.04 11.42 38.78
N PHE A 204 -35.53 12.52 39.34
CA PHE A 204 -34.69 13.63 39.77
C PHE A 204 -33.64 13.15 40.78
N PRO A 205 -32.33 13.16 40.46
CA PRO A 205 -31.29 12.63 41.33
C PRO A 205 -31.08 13.61 42.51
N LYS A 206 -30.92 13.08 43.74
CA LYS A 206 -30.66 13.92 44.93
C LYS A 206 -29.19 14.25 45.11
N MET A 207 -28.33 13.43 44.54
CA MET A 207 -26.88 13.53 44.52
C MET A 207 -26.43 13.12 43.13
N ARG A 208 -25.17 13.40 42.78
CA ARG A 208 -24.61 12.94 41.52
C ARG A 208 -24.78 11.42 41.39
N GLU A 209 -25.40 10.97 40.31
CA GLU A 209 -25.60 9.55 40.00
C GLU A 209 -24.78 9.17 38.77
N ASP A 210 -24.00 8.10 38.87
CA ASP A 210 -23.24 7.54 37.76
C ASP A 210 -24.05 6.44 37.06
N HIS A 211 -24.07 6.48 35.73
CA HIS A 211 -24.81 5.58 34.86
C HIS A 211 -23.91 5.09 33.71
N GLU A 212 -24.31 3.99 33.08
CA GLU A 212 -23.56 3.36 31.99
C GLU A 212 -24.42 3.23 30.73
N LEU A 213 -23.88 3.68 29.60
CA LEU A 213 -24.45 3.46 28.27
C LEU A 213 -23.67 2.34 27.57
N VAL A 214 -24.33 1.20 27.36
CA VAL A 214 -23.72 0.03 26.73
C VAL A 214 -23.71 0.17 25.20
N LEU A 215 -22.51 0.11 24.64
CA LEU A 215 -22.22 0.02 23.20
C LEU A 215 -21.86 -1.40 22.83
N ARG A 216 -22.35 -1.85 21.67
CA ARG A 216 -22.02 -3.14 21.05
C ARG A 216 -21.46 -2.95 19.65
N LYS A 217 -20.40 -3.68 19.30
CA LYS A 217 -19.90 -3.75 17.92
C LYS A 217 -20.70 -4.80 17.13
N ASN A 218 -20.95 -4.53 15.85
CA ASN A 218 -21.55 -5.51 14.94
C ASN A 218 -20.52 -6.51 14.34
N THR A 219 -19.24 -6.15 14.33
CA THR A 219 -18.14 -6.91 13.73
C THR A 219 -16.79 -6.43 14.29
N TRP A 220 -15.72 -7.18 14.04
CA TRP A 220 -14.34 -6.79 14.36
C TRP A 220 -13.85 -5.60 13.52
N GLY A 221 -12.69 -5.01 13.84
CA GLY A 221 -12.05 -3.95 13.06
C GLY A 221 -11.75 -2.67 13.84
N TYR A 222 -11.30 -1.64 13.14
CA TYR A 222 -11.02 -0.33 13.72
C TYR A 222 -12.23 0.61 13.67
N CYS A 223 -12.47 1.29 14.78
CA CYS A 223 -13.47 2.33 14.91
C CYS A 223 -12.99 3.29 15.99
N LYS A 224 -13.20 4.58 15.74
CA LYS A 224 -12.99 5.66 16.70
C LYS A 224 -14.21 6.57 16.66
N MET A 225 -14.84 6.78 17.81
CA MET A 225 -16.02 7.65 17.95
C MET A 225 -15.78 8.70 19.03
N HIS A 226 -16.39 9.86 18.85
CA HIS A 226 -16.44 10.93 19.82
C HIS A 226 -17.77 10.91 20.56
N VAL A 227 -17.72 11.04 21.88
CA VAL A 227 -18.89 11.09 22.76
C VAL A 227 -19.00 12.50 23.31
N ARG A 228 -20.14 13.14 23.08
CA ARG A 228 -20.44 14.49 23.58
C ARG A 228 -21.89 14.59 24.03
N THR A 229 -22.20 15.67 24.74
CA THR A 229 -23.58 15.97 25.15
C THR A 229 -23.94 17.41 24.82
N ASP A 230 -25.22 17.66 24.57
CA ASP A 230 -25.79 18.98 24.39
C ASP A 230 -26.36 19.59 25.69
N ALA A 231 -26.33 18.83 26.80
CA ALA A 231 -26.95 19.21 28.05
C ALA A 231 -25.93 19.34 29.21
N ARG A 232 -26.05 20.44 29.97
CA ARG A 232 -25.11 20.75 31.07
C ARG A 232 -25.21 19.81 32.27
N PHE A 233 -26.36 19.17 32.47
CA PHE A 233 -26.58 18.23 33.58
C PHE A 233 -26.02 16.83 33.33
N ILE A 234 -25.52 16.54 32.14
CA ILE A 234 -24.88 15.27 31.79
C ILE A 234 -23.38 15.52 31.74
N THR A 235 -22.60 14.80 32.53
CA THR A 235 -21.13 14.80 32.40
C THR A 235 -20.68 13.46 31.83
N ILE A 236 -19.98 13.49 30.70
CA ILE A 236 -19.38 12.30 30.09
C ILE A 236 -17.98 12.12 30.68
N HIS A 237 -17.65 10.90 31.13
CA HIS A 237 -16.33 10.61 31.70
C HIS A 237 -15.29 10.23 30.64
N GLN A 238 -15.74 9.80 29.46
CA GLN A 238 -14.88 9.41 28.34
C GLN A 238 -15.41 9.99 27.02
N GLU A 239 -14.73 11.02 26.51
CA GLU A 239 -15.12 11.76 25.31
C GLU A 239 -14.71 11.07 23.99
N SER A 240 -13.95 9.98 24.06
CA SER A 240 -13.55 9.20 22.88
C SER A 240 -13.54 7.71 23.17
N VAL A 241 -14.14 6.93 22.29
CA VAL A 241 -14.22 5.47 22.34
C VAL A 241 -13.51 4.90 21.11
N CYS A 242 -12.66 3.90 21.31
CA CYS A 242 -11.97 3.19 20.24
C CYS A 242 -12.21 1.68 20.30
N SER A 243 -11.86 0.96 19.24
CA SER A 243 -12.04 -0.50 19.16
C SER A 243 -11.36 -1.29 20.29
N MET A 244 -10.28 -0.76 20.88
CA MET A 244 -9.52 -1.40 21.96
C MET A 244 -10.23 -1.35 23.31
N ASP A 245 -11.21 -0.46 23.48
CA ASP A 245 -11.96 -0.31 24.73
C ASP A 245 -12.97 -1.45 24.95
N PHE A 246 -13.34 -2.17 23.88
CA PHE A 246 -14.36 -3.22 23.91
C PHE A 246 -13.82 -4.56 24.41
N GLN A 247 -14.57 -5.19 25.32
CA GLN A 247 -14.37 -6.57 25.75
C GLN A 247 -15.59 -7.40 25.33
N ASP A 248 -15.39 -8.54 24.66
CA ASP A 248 -16.47 -9.37 24.10
C ASP A 248 -17.50 -8.56 23.29
N ASP A 249 -17.00 -7.69 22.40
CA ASP A 249 -17.79 -6.75 21.58
C ASP A 249 -18.68 -5.76 22.35
N ARG A 250 -18.46 -5.61 23.66
CA ARG A 250 -19.23 -4.72 24.55
C ARG A 250 -18.32 -3.68 25.21
N PHE A 251 -18.78 -2.44 25.26
CA PHE A 251 -18.15 -1.36 26.01
C PHE A 251 -19.21 -0.51 26.73
N ALA A 252 -18.93 -0.05 27.95
CA ALA A 252 -19.85 0.78 28.73
C ALA A 252 -19.28 2.19 28.86
N VAL A 253 -19.96 3.17 28.24
CA VAL A 253 -19.62 4.60 28.40
C VAL A 253 -20.21 5.09 29.71
N SER A 254 -19.36 5.44 30.67
CA SER A 254 -19.80 6.03 31.94
C SER A 254 -20.17 7.50 31.75
N TYR A 255 -21.32 7.89 32.29
CA TYR A 255 -21.77 9.27 32.38
C TYR A 255 -22.44 9.54 33.72
N SER A 256 -22.42 10.78 34.19
CA SER A 256 -23.04 11.17 35.44
C SER A 256 -24.09 12.25 35.25
N LEU A 257 -25.14 12.18 36.07
CA LEU A 257 -26.19 13.18 36.13
C LEU A 257 -25.92 14.11 37.32
N ASP A 258 -25.70 15.40 37.04
CA ASP A 258 -25.42 16.40 38.06
C ASP A 258 -26.70 17.18 38.43
N PRO A 259 -27.23 17.01 39.65
CA PRO A 259 -28.43 17.72 40.07
C PRO A 259 -28.23 19.23 40.24
N GLU A 260 -27.00 19.72 40.46
CA GLU A 260 -26.73 21.15 40.61
C GLU A 260 -26.88 21.93 39.29
N GLN A 261 -26.81 21.22 38.15
CA GLN A 261 -26.92 21.77 36.79
C GLN A 261 -28.33 21.57 36.19
N LEU A 262 -29.27 21.01 36.94
CA LEU A 262 -30.68 20.91 36.55
C LEU A 262 -31.40 22.21 36.96
N ASP A 263 -31.94 22.95 35.99
CA ASP A 263 -32.80 24.11 36.27
C ASP A 263 -34.05 23.66 37.08
N GLU A 264 -34.64 24.54 37.91
CA GLU A 264 -35.80 24.26 38.78
C GLU A 264 -37.08 23.78 38.04
N ASP A 265 -37.03 23.65 36.72
CA ASP A 265 -38.07 23.09 35.89
C ASP A 265 -38.16 21.57 36.11
N LYS A 266 -39.35 21.09 36.46
CA LYS A 266 -39.67 19.70 36.89
C LYS A 266 -39.40 18.60 35.85
N GLN A 267 -38.72 18.92 34.75
CA GLN A 267 -38.31 18.02 33.68
C GLN A 267 -37.11 18.60 32.92
N ALA A 268 -36.03 17.82 32.79
CA ALA A 268 -34.88 18.13 31.95
C ALA A 268 -34.69 17.07 30.85
N GLN A 269 -34.21 17.50 29.69
CA GLN A 269 -33.91 16.64 28.55
C GLN A 269 -32.52 16.97 28.01
N GLY A 270 -31.76 15.93 27.70
CA GLY A 270 -30.45 16.05 27.10
C GLY A 270 -30.16 14.84 26.21
N GLN A 271 -29.16 14.97 25.36
CA GLN A 271 -28.73 13.95 24.44
C GLN A 271 -27.27 13.60 24.71
N ILE A 272 -26.97 12.30 24.72
CA ILE A 272 -25.63 11.78 24.56
C ILE A 272 -25.48 11.45 23.08
N ILE A 273 -24.54 12.11 22.41
CA ILE A 273 -24.28 11.98 20.98
C ILE A 273 -22.94 11.27 20.83
N ILE A 274 -22.98 10.11 20.19
CA ILE A 274 -21.80 9.31 19.85
C ILE A 274 -21.69 9.33 18.34
N GLU A 275 -20.65 9.95 17.81
CA GLU A 275 -20.51 10.12 16.37
C GLU A 275 -19.06 9.97 15.88
N ASN A 276 -18.95 9.48 14.65
CA ASN A 276 -17.76 9.59 13.82
C ASN A 276 -18.20 10.13 12.44
N THR A 277 -17.30 10.11 11.45
CA THR A 277 -17.61 10.66 10.13
C THR A 277 -18.78 9.95 9.45
N TYR A 278 -18.95 8.63 9.58
CA TYR A 278 -19.94 7.84 8.84
C TYR A 278 -21.16 7.39 9.67
N GLN A 279 -21.13 7.53 11.00
CA GLN A 279 -22.16 7.06 11.92
C GLN A 279 -22.43 8.09 13.03
N LYS A 280 -23.71 8.36 13.31
CA LYS A 280 -24.18 9.18 14.44
C LYS A 280 -25.27 8.45 15.22
N ILE A 281 -25.03 8.25 16.51
CA ILE A 281 -25.96 7.64 17.46
C ILE A 281 -26.38 8.72 18.47
N VAL A 282 -27.68 8.89 18.67
CA VAL A 282 -28.25 9.87 19.60
C VAL A 282 -29.06 9.13 20.66
N VAL A 283 -28.66 9.27 21.93
CA VAL A 283 -29.32 8.66 23.08
C VAL A 283 -29.95 9.76 23.92
N ASN A 284 -31.27 9.71 24.07
CA ASN A 284 -32.03 10.71 24.81
C ASN A 284 -32.07 10.39 26.31
N VAL A 285 -31.63 11.31 27.14
CA VAL A 285 -31.68 11.21 28.60
C VAL A 285 -32.72 12.18 29.12
N ILE A 286 -33.73 11.66 29.82
CA ILE A 286 -34.85 12.43 30.36
C ILE A 286 -34.87 12.29 31.88
N VAL A 287 -34.76 13.40 32.59
CA VAL A 287 -34.88 13.44 34.06
C VAL A 287 -36.25 14.01 34.41
N LYS A 288 -37.04 13.27 35.20
CA LYS A 288 -38.38 13.70 35.67
C LYS A 288 -38.52 13.46 37.16
N GLU A 289 -39.20 14.35 37.86
CA GLU A 289 -39.57 14.10 39.25
C GLU A 289 -40.52 12.87 39.32
N ALA A 290 -40.30 11.96 40.28
CA ALA A 290 -41.25 10.88 40.51
C ALA A 290 -42.55 11.49 41.04
N GLU A 291 -43.69 11.16 40.42
CA GLU A 291 -44.99 11.42 41.04
C GLU A 291 -45.19 10.47 42.24
N GLU A 292 -44.45 10.70 43.32
CA GLU A 292 -44.82 10.22 44.64
C GLU A 292 -45.91 11.14 45.16
N GLY A 293 -47.14 10.63 45.15
CA GLY A 293 -48.31 11.29 45.68
C GLY A 293 -48.17 11.62 47.17
N SER A 294 -47.53 12.74 47.50
CA SER A 294 -47.61 13.38 48.80
C SER A 294 -48.57 14.57 48.71
N ARG A 295 -49.84 14.30 49.08
CA ARG A 295 -50.96 15.26 49.09
C ARG A 295 -50.77 16.49 50.01
N VAL A 296 -49.62 16.65 50.66
CA VAL A 296 -49.40 17.70 51.67
C VAL A 296 -48.53 18.87 51.14
N LEU A 297 -47.67 18.68 50.13
CA LEU A 297 -46.88 19.78 49.54
C LEU A 297 -47.52 20.41 48.29
N VAL A 298 -48.44 19.70 47.63
CA VAL A 298 -49.21 20.23 46.48
C VAL A 298 -50.06 21.43 46.86
N HIS A 299 -50.59 21.51 48.09
CA HIS A 299 -51.40 22.65 48.51
C HIS A 299 -50.59 23.96 48.58
N ARG A 300 -49.32 23.95 49.02
CA ARG A 300 -48.55 25.19 49.20
C ARG A 300 -48.11 25.82 47.87
N ASP A 301 -47.72 25.01 46.89
CA ASP A 301 -47.41 25.48 45.53
C ASP A 301 -48.67 25.76 44.70
N HIS A 302 -49.75 25.01 44.91
CA HIS A 302 -51.06 25.30 44.33
C HIS A 302 -51.60 26.64 44.82
N ASP A 303 -51.53 26.91 46.13
CA ASP A 303 -51.96 28.17 46.74
C ASP A 303 -51.07 29.34 46.30
N ARG A 304 -49.74 29.14 46.17
CA ARG A 304 -48.84 30.18 45.64
C ARG A 304 -49.14 30.50 44.17
N ARG A 305 -49.43 29.49 43.35
CA ARG A 305 -49.83 29.66 41.93
C ARG A 305 -51.22 30.29 41.81
N LEU A 306 -52.19 29.84 42.60
CA LEU A 306 -53.54 30.41 42.68
C LEU A 306 -53.48 31.86 43.15
N LYS A 307 -52.67 32.19 44.17
CA LYS A 307 -52.45 33.56 44.61
C LYS A 307 -51.90 34.44 43.50
N LYS A 308 -50.87 33.99 42.75
CA LYS A 308 -50.37 34.72 41.58
C LYS A 308 -51.43 34.90 40.50
N LEU A 309 -52.25 33.87 40.24
CA LEU A 309 -53.37 33.93 39.28
C LEU A 309 -54.43 34.94 39.72
N GLU A 310 -54.80 34.98 41.01
CA GLU A 310 -55.80 35.93 41.52
C GLU A 310 -55.25 37.36 41.57
N ILE A 311 -53.95 37.57 41.85
CA ILE A 311 -53.30 38.89 41.70
C ILE A 311 -53.32 39.33 40.23
N ALA A 312 -52.96 38.45 39.29
CA ALA A 312 -53.04 38.73 37.87
C ALA A 312 -54.50 38.99 37.43
N ALA A 313 -55.47 38.26 37.98
CA ALA A 313 -56.89 38.47 37.72
C ALA A 313 -57.37 39.86 38.15
N VAL A 314 -56.91 40.38 39.30
CA VAL A 314 -57.23 41.76 39.72
C VAL A 314 -56.70 42.78 38.70
N VAL A 315 -55.46 42.62 38.22
CA VAL A 315 -54.88 43.51 37.21
C VAL A 315 -55.59 43.37 35.85
N HIS A 316 -55.92 42.14 35.43
CA HIS A 316 -56.64 41.89 34.18
C HIS A 316 -58.09 42.41 34.23
N ASN A 317 -58.81 42.21 35.34
CA ASN A 317 -60.14 42.77 35.52
C ASN A 317 -60.12 44.30 35.39
N TYR A 318 -59.10 44.96 35.96
CA TYR A 318 -58.90 46.40 35.83
C TYR A 318 -58.61 46.83 34.38
N VAL A 319 -57.71 46.10 33.70
CA VAL A 319 -57.39 46.32 32.29
C VAL A 319 -58.66 46.21 31.44
N ASP A 320 -59.39 45.10 31.55
CA ASP A 320 -60.61 44.80 30.79
C ASP A 320 -61.71 45.84 31.01
N TYR A 321 -61.87 46.30 32.26
CA TYR A 321 -62.78 47.40 32.59
C TYR A 321 -62.37 48.70 31.88
N ARG A 322 -61.09 49.06 31.95
CA ARG A 322 -60.59 50.31 31.39
C ARG A 322 -60.66 50.39 29.88
N ILE A 323 -60.43 49.27 29.19
CA ILE A 323 -60.58 49.19 27.73
C ILE A 323 -62.02 48.96 27.27
N GLY A 324 -62.99 48.89 28.20
CA GLY A 324 -64.43 48.79 27.90
C GLY A 324 -64.95 47.38 27.60
N LEU A 325 -64.15 46.33 27.83
CA LEU A 325 -64.57 44.92 27.67
C LEU A 325 -65.44 44.43 28.83
N MET A 326 -65.40 45.11 29.98
CA MET A 326 -66.12 44.75 31.20
C MET A 326 -66.91 45.94 31.74
N SER A 327 -68.19 45.73 32.10
CA SER A 327 -68.96 46.79 32.76
C SER A 327 -68.45 47.05 34.18
N ILE A 328 -68.77 48.22 34.75
CA ILE A 328 -68.37 48.53 36.12
C ILE A 328 -68.95 47.53 37.14
N GLU A 329 -70.18 47.03 36.94
CA GLU A 329 -70.76 46.03 37.84
C GLU A 329 -70.01 44.69 37.76
N GLN A 330 -69.63 44.27 36.54
CA GLN A 330 -68.86 43.04 36.33
C GLN A 330 -67.44 43.15 36.89
N PHE A 331 -66.81 44.33 36.78
CA PHE A 331 -65.50 44.61 37.34
C PHE A 331 -65.51 44.53 38.86
N ILE A 332 -66.50 45.18 39.49
CA ILE A 332 -66.69 45.13 40.94
C ILE A 332 -66.88 43.70 41.41
N GLU A 333 -67.75 42.93 40.74
CA GLU A 333 -68.06 41.55 41.15
C GLU A 333 -66.86 40.60 40.98
N LYS A 334 -66.23 40.58 39.80
CA LYS A 334 -65.08 39.71 39.54
C LYS A 334 -63.87 40.07 40.42
N THR A 335 -63.63 41.37 40.63
CA THR A 335 -62.53 41.83 41.48
C THR A 335 -62.80 41.52 42.95
N ARG A 336 -64.05 41.64 43.43
CA ARG A 336 -64.42 41.18 44.77
C ARG A 336 -64.18 39.69 44.94
N GLN A 337 -64.56 38.85 43.97
CA GLN A 337 -64.32 37.41 44.03
C GLN A 337 -62.82 37.09 44.12
N SER A 338 -61.99 37.73 43.31
CA SER A 338 -60.53 37.56 43.38
C SER A 338 -59.95 38.07 44.70
N LEU A 339 -60.40 39.21 45.20
CA LEU A 339 -59.96 39.76 46.48
C LEU A 339 -60.37 38.88 47.67
N HIS A 340 -61.58 38.31 47.67
CA HIS A 340 -62.01 37.37 48.71
C HIS A 340 -61.15 36.11 48.74
N LYS A 341 -60.79 35.57 47.58
CA LYS A 341 -59.84 34.46 47.49
C LYS A 341 -58.45 34.87 47.98
N LEU A 342 -57.95 36.04 47.59
CA LEU A 342 -56.66 36.55 48.08
C LEU A 342 -56.64 36.73 49.61
N ILE A 343 -57.74 37.19 50.21
CA ILE A 343 -57.90 37.28 51.67
C ILE A 343 -57.92 35.89 52.32
N SER A 344 -58.50 34.87 51.68
CA SER A 344 -58.45 33.50 52.21
C SER A 344 -57.03 32.92 52.20
N PHE A 345 -56.17 33.35 51.27
CA PHE A 345 -54.76 32.95 51.21
C PHE A 345 -53.89 33.77 52.18
N GLU A 346 -54.14 35.07 52.33
CA GLU A 346 -53.41 35.97 53.23
C GLU A 346 -54.35 36.88 54.05
N PRO A 347 -54.91 36.37 55.16
CA PRO A 347 -55.87 37.11 55.98
C PRO A 347 -55.28 38.35 56.66
N GLU A 348 -53.97 38.32 56.92
CA GLU A 348 -53.21 39.37 57.61
C GLU A 348 -52.81 40.52 56.67
N THR A 349 -52.87 40.35 55.35
CA THR A 349 -52.48 41.39 54.38
C THR A 349 -53.61 42.42 54.23
N GLY A 350 -53.44 43.59 54.83
CA GLY A 350 -54.43 44.67 54.86
C GLY A 350 -54.86 45.20 53.49
N ILE A 351 -53.96 45.19 52.49
CA ILE A 351 -54.19 45.78 51.16
C ILE A 351 -55.42 45.19 50.43
N TYR A 352 -55.72 43.91 50.61
CA TYR A 352 -56.85 43.25 49.93
C TYR A 352 -58.20 43.64 50.54
N LYS A 353 -58.24 43.87 51.86
CA LYS A 353 -59.42 44.39 52.57
C LYS A 353 -59.71 45.84 52.16
N LEU A 354 -58.67 46.66 52.04
CA LEU A 354 -58.78 47.99 51.45
C LEU A 354 -59.22 47.94 49.98
N GLY A 355 -58.80 46.93 49.22
CA GLY A 355 -59.32 46.65 47.88
C GLY A 355 -60.83 46.39 47.85
N LEU A 356 -61.37 45.61 48.80
CA LEU A 356 -62.81 45.38 48.90
C LEU A 356 -63.55 46.67 49.26
N LEU A 357 -62.98 47.49 50.15
CA LEU A 357 -63.51 48.82 50.48
C LEU A 357 -63.55 49.71 49.23
N HIS A 358 -62.50 49.70 48.40
CA HIS A 358 -62.48 50.40 47.12
C HIS A 358 -63.62 49.94 46.20
N MET A 359 -63.84 48.62 46.08
CA MET A 359 -64.95 48.09 45.29
C MET A 359 -66.33 48.48 45.85
N CYS A 360 -66.48 48.61 47.18
CA CYS A 360 -67.71 49.12 47.81
C CYS A 360 -67.97 50.60 47.51
N ILE A 361 -66.92 51.42 47.51
CA ILE A 361 -67.01 52.83 47.09
C ILE A 361 -67.46 52.92 45.63
N LEU A 362 -66.83 52.14 44.73
CA LEU A 362 -67.20 52.10 43.31
C LEU A 362 -68.62 51.57 43.08
N ALA A 363 -69.13 50.69 43.95
CA ALA A 363 -70.50 50.18 43.91
C ALA A 363 -71.55 51.19 44.42
N GLY A 364 -71.15 52.41 44.80
CA GLY A 364 -72.04 53.45 45.33
C GLY A 364 -72.52 53.19 46.77
N GLN A 365 -71.92 52.24 47.49
CA GLN A 365 -72.25 51.92 48.88
C GLN A 365 -71.43 52.80 49.84
N GLU A 366 -71.57 54.12 49.73
CA GLU A 366 -70.73 55.07 50.47
C GLU A 366 -70.92 54.97 52.00
N GLU A 367 -72.14 54.76 52.47
CA GLU A 367 -72.42 54.79 53.91
C GLU A 367 -71.85 53.58 54.64
N THR A 368 -71.87 52.40 54.01
CA THR A 368 -71.19 51.20 54.54
C THR A 368 -69.68 51.39 54.53
N ALA A 369 -69.12 52.01 53.49
CA ALA A 369 -67.69 52.31 53.43
C ALA A 369 -67.27 53.35 54.50
N ARG A 370 -68.10 54.37 54.79
CA ARG A 370 -67.86 55.33 55.89
C ARG A 370 -67.91 54.67 57.27
N GLN A 371 -68.80 53.71 57.48
CA GLN A 371 -68.88 52.96 58.72
C GLN A 371 -67.64 52.09 58.94
N GLU A 372 -67.19 51.36 57.90
CA GLU A 372 -65.97 50.56 57.97
C GLU A 372 -64.73 51.42 58.20
N ILE A 373 -64.61 52.60 57.58
CA ILE A 373 -63.52 53.55 57.86
C ILE A 373 -63.55 54.03 59.32
N ARG A 374 -64.72 54.44 59.85
CA ARG A 374 -64.83 54.88 61.26
C ARG A 374 -64.47 53.75 62.23
N ARG A 375 -64.84 52.51 61.91
CA ARG A 375 -64.46 51.33 62.68
C ARG A 375 -62.95 51.12 62.66
N MET A 376 -62.32 51.18 61.48
CA MET A 376 -60.86 51.06 61.34
C MET A 376 -60.11 52.13 62.15
N GLU A 377 -60.63 53.37 62.20
CA GLU A 377 -60.05 54.46 63.00
C GLU A 377 -60.26 54.28 64.52
N ALA A 378 -61.42 53.78 64.95
CA ALA A 378 -61.74 53.58 66.36
C ALA A 378 -60.97 52.41 66.98
N ASP A 379 -60.77 51.34 66.21
CA ASP A 379 -60.14 50.09 66.68
C ASP A 379 -58.60 50.07 66.50
N MET A 380 -58.00 51.14 65.95
CA MET A 380 -56.60 51.17 65.48
C MET A 380 -56.27 49.94 64.62
N ASP A 381 -57.07 49.71 63.58
CA ASP A 381 -57.03 48.45 62.85
C ASP A 381 -55.67 48.22 62.16
N LYS A 382 -55.11 47.03 62.41
CA LYS A 382 -53.84 46.57 61.82
C LYS A 382 -53.88 46.47 60.29
N THR A 383 -55.07 46.49 59.70
CA THR A 383 -55.24 46.50 58.23
C THR A 383 -54.67 47.75 57.55
N VAL A 384 -54.40 48.82 58.31
CA VAL A 384 -53.77 50.07 57.84
C VAL A 384 -52.30 50.18 58.29
N GLU A 385 -51.78 49.18 59.03
CA GLU A 385 -50.37 49.12 59.44
C GLU A 385 -49.48 48.75 58.24
N GLY A 386 -48.71 49.72 57.77
CA GLY A 386 -47.84 49.59 56.60
C GLY A 386 -47.95 50.82 55.72
N ARG A 387 -46.83 51.28 55.15
CA ARG A 387 -46.84 52.52 54.35
C ARG A 387 -47.74 52.41 53.11
N ARG A 388 -47.79 51.24 52.48
CA ARG A 388 -48.61 50.98 51.28
C ARG A 388 -50.11 50.96 51.60
N GLU A 389 -50.48 50.29 52.68
CA GLU A 389 -51.84 50.19 53.22
C GLU A 389 -52.33 51.55 53.72
N HIS A 390 -51.49 52.31 54.42
CA HIS A 390 -51.79 53.66 54.88
C HIS A 390 -52.06 54.63 53.73
N CYS A 391 -51.19 54.66 52.72
CA CYS A 391 -51.39 55.47 51.52
C CYS A 391 -52.67 55.09 50.78
N TYR A 392 -53.00 53.79 50.68
CA TYR A 392 -54.23 53.35 50.04
C TYR A 392 -55.47 53.74 50.84
N TYR A 393 -55.40 53.62 52.17
CA TYR A 393 -56.45 54.08 53.08
C TYR A 393 -56.71 55.58 52.94
N LEU A 394 -55.66 56.41 52.93
CA LEU A 394 -55.79 57.86 52.73
C LEU A 394 -56.43 58.20 51.38
N TYR A 395 -56.05 57.50 50.32
CA TYR A 395 -56.69 57.61 49.01
C TYR A 395 -58.19 57.30 49.07
N LEU A 396 -58.59 56.19 49.69
CA LEU A 396 -60.01 55.81 49.81
C LEU A 396 -60.81 56.78 50.68
N LYS A 397 -60.21 57.29 51.76
CA LYS A 397 -60.81 58.32 52.62
C LYS A 397 -61.00 59.65 51.89
N ALA A 398 -60.03 60.05 51.06
CA ALA A 398 -60.11 61.23 50.23
C ALA A 398 -61.20 61.09 49.14
N LEU A 399 -61.31 59.92 48.49
CA LEU A 399 -62.38 59.62 47.53
C LEU A 399 -63.79 59.71 48.14
N LEU A 400 -63.97 59.26 49.39
CA LEU A 400 -65.26 59.24 50.10
C LEU A 400 -65.67 60.58 50.69
N SER A 401 -64.72 61.35 51.24
CA SER A 401 -65.00 62.64 51.88
C SER A 401 -65.14 63.77 50.87
N LYS A 402 -64.42 63.70 49.75
CA LYS A 402 -64.33 64.76 48.72
C LYS A 402 -63.94 66.13 49.27
N GLU A 403 -63.34 66.18 50.47
CA GLU A 403 -62.89 67.41 51.11
C GLU A 403 -61.52 67.81 50.55
N ALA A 404 -61.42 69.02 49.99
CA ALA A 404 -60.18 69.53 49.38
C ALA A 404 -58.96 69.43 50.31
N ARG A 405 -59.13 69.66 51.61
CA ARG A 405 -58.04 69.57 52.60
C ARG A 405 -57.56 68.13 52.82
N GLN A 406 -58.46 67.15 52.77
CA GLN A 406 -58.10 65.74 52.90
C GLN A 406 -57.43 65.22 51.63
N ILE A 407 -57.91 65.67 50.46
CA ILE A 407 -57.30 65.35 49.16
C ILE A 407 -55.86 65.86 49.10
N VAL A 408 -55.61 67.14 49.42
CA VAL A 408 -54.25 67.72 49.41
C VAL A 408 -53.32 66.96 50.35
N ARG A 409 -53.77 66.67 51.59
CA ARG A 409 -52.98 65.90 52.55
C ARG A 409 -52.67 64.48 52.06
N ALA A 410 -53.65 63.79 51.50
CA ALA A 410 -53.45 62.46 50.94
C ALA A 410 -52.47 62.50 49.75
N CYS A 411 -52.55 63.50 48.87
CA CYS A 411 -51.59 63.69 47.78
C CYS A 411 -50.17 63.91 48.29
N GLU A 412 -49.94 64.79 49.26
CA GLU A 412 -48.62 65.06 49.83
C GLU A 412 -47.98 63.79 50.44
N GLU A 413 -48.76 63.01 51.19
CA GLU A 413 -48.26 61.77 51.81
C GLU A 413 -47.98 60.67 50.75
N ILE A 414 -48.81 60.55 49.71
CA ILE A 414 -48.59 59.59 48.62
C ILE A 414 -47.39 60.01 47.74
N GLU A 415 -47.18 61.30 47.48
CA GLU A 415 -46.00 61.80 46.76
C GLU A 415 -44.70 61.54 47.53
N GLN A 416 -44.72 61.73 48.86
CA GLN A 416 -43.58 61.39 49.71
C GLN A 416 -43.28 59.88 49.62
N ALA A 417 -44.30 59.01 49.63
CA ALA A 417 -44.11 57.58 49.42
C ALA A 417 -43.57 57.26 48.01
N LEU A 418 -44.08 57.91 46.96
CA LEU A 418 -43.61 57.73 45.58
C LEU A 418 -42.12 58.04 45.40
N SER A 419 -41.60 59.06 46.11
CA SER A 419 -40.19 59.44 46.04
C SER A 419 -39.26 58.52 46.84
N THR A 420 -39.75 57.90 47.92
CA THR A 420 -38.94 57.15 48.89
C THR A 420 -39.02 55.64 48.72
N GLU A 421 -40.13 55.09 48.22
CA GLU A 421 -40.35 53.65 48.12
C GLU A 421 -39.78 53.01 46.84
N LYS A 422 -39.48 51.71 46.92
CA LYS A 422 -38.95 50.93 45.78
C LYS A 422 -40.02 50.55 44.74
N ASP A 423 -41.27 50.30 45.15
CA ASP A 423 -42.38 49.99 44.24
C ASP A 423 -43.20 51.25 43.95
N LYS A 424 -42.77 52.02 42.95
CA LYS A 424 -43.34 53.35 42.63
C LYS A 424 -44.68 53.29 41.90
N LEU A 425 -44.97 52.18 41.23
CA LEU A 425 -46.12 52.05 40.33
C LEU A 425 -47.45 52.21 41.07
N PHE A 426 -47.57 51.60 42.26
CA PHE A 426 -48.80 51.64 43.05
C PHE A 426 -49.15 53.05 43.50
N TYR A 427 -48.18 53.79 44.04
CA TYR A 427 -48.38 55.17 44.51
C TYR A 427 -48.69 56.12 43.34
N PHE A 428 -48.00 55.93 42.20
CA PHE A 428 -48.29 56.68 40.99
C PHE A 428 -49.72 56.46 40.49
N TRP A 429 -50.19 55.20 40.48
CA TRP A 429 -51.56 54.87 40.09
C TRP A 429 -52.62 55.56 40.96
N LEU A 430 -52.40 55.67 42.28
CA LEU A 430 -53.30 56.41 43.18
C LEU A 430 -53.34 57.91 42.84
N LEU A 431 -52.18 58.51 42.54
CA LEU A 431 -52.08 59.95 42.24
C LEU A 431 -52.75 60.34 40.92
N ILE A 432 -52.72 59.47 39.90
CA ILE A 432 -53.39 59.74 38.60
C ILE A 432 -54.87 60.12 38.79
N TYR A 433 -55.55 59.46 39.73
CA TYR A 433 -56.99 59.68 39.97
C TYR A 433 -57.29 60.64 41.11
N LEU A 434 -56.36 60.84 42.04
CA LEU A 434 -56.57 61.68 43.22
C LEU A 434 -56.15 63.14 43.01
N ASP A 435 -55.05 63.37 42.29
CA ASP A 435 -54.50 64.72 42.09
C ASP A 435 -54.91 65.29 40.73
N GLU A 436 -55.65 66.40 40.77
CA GLU A 436 -56.16 67.10 39.59
C GLU A 436 -55.07 67.51 38.59
N ARG A 437 -53.80 67.66 39.02
CA ARG A 437 -52.68 68.00 38.13
C ARG A 437 -52.49 66.96 37.02
N TYR A 438 -52.60 65.67 37.36
CA TYR A 438 -52.45 64.58 36.38
C TYR A 438 -53.63 64.52 35.40
N GLN A 439 -54.81 65.02 35.78
CA GLN A 439 -56.00 65.05 34.94
C GLN A 439 -56.03 66.26 33.99
N LYS A 440 -55.48 67.41 34.43
CA LYS A 440 -55.48 68.67 33.66
C LYS A 440 -54.34 68.77 32.65
N ASP A 441 -53.13 68.31 33.01
CA ASP A 441 -51.96 68.38 32.13
C ASP A 441 -51.57 67.00 31.60
N LYS A 442 -52.14 66.66 30.44
CA LYS A 442 -51.90 65.39 29.74
C LYS A 442 -50.45 65.21 29.30
N GLN A 443 -49.76 66.29 28.94
CA GLN A 443 -48.38 66.23 28.49
C GLN A 443 -47.43 65.98 29.67
N TRP A 444 -47.72 66.60 30.82
CA TRP A 444 -47.03 66.30 32.06
C TRP A 444 -47.25 64.85 32.49
N LEU A 445 -48.49 64.35 32.49
CA LEU A 445 -48.78 62.94 32.79
C LEU A 445 -47.98 61.98 31.88
N PHE A 446 -47.94 62.23 30.57
CA PHE A 446 -47.13 61.44 29.64
C PHE A 446 -45.65 61.42 30.01
N SER A 447 -45.06 62.57 30.37
CA SER A 447 -43.65 62.66 30.79
C SER A 447 -43.34 61.88 32.07
N GLN A 448 -44.30 61.82 33.01
CA GLN A 448 -44.14 61.06 34.25
C GLN A 448 -44.19 59.56 33.98
N ILE A 449 -45.06 59.11 33.07
CA ILE A 449 -45.12 57.70 32.64
C ILE A 449 -43.84 57.31 31.91
N GLU A 450 -43.31 58.17 31.02
CA GLU A 450 -42.04 57.93 30.32
C GLU A 450 -40.88 57.76 31.32
N GLY A 451 -40.81 58.60 32.35
CA GLY A 451 -39.82 58.49 33.42
C GLY A 451 -39.91 57.17 34.21
N LEU A 452 -41.13 56.70 34.54
CA LEU A 452 -41.32 55.40 35.20
C LEU A 452 -40.96 54.22 34.29
N TYR A 453 -41.31 54.29 33.01
CA TYR A 453 -40.99 53.23 32.06
C TYR A 453 -39.46 53.10 31.86
N LEU A 454 -38.75 54.23 31.71
CA LEU A 454 -37.28 54.25 31.64
C LEU A 454 -36.61 53.79 32.95
N GLY A 455 -37.30 53.94 34.09
CA GLY A 455 -36.89 53.40 35.39
C GLY A 455 -37.06 51.87 35.55
N GLY A 456 -37.53 51.17 34.50
CA GLY A 456 -37.67 49.71 34.49
C GLY A 456 -39.07 49.17 34.83
N TYR A 457 -40.08 50.04 35.00
CA TYR A 457 -41.44 49.63 35.31
C TYR A 457 -42.23 49.31 34.03
N ASN A 458 -42.20 48.03 33.60
CA ASN A 458 -42.93 47.54 32.44
C ASN A 458 -44.28 46.92 32.85
N SER A 459 -45.30 47.75 33.09
CA SER A 459 -46.64 47.30 33.51
C SER A 459 -47.73 47.59 32.47
N PRO A 460 -48.69 46.67 32.24
CA PRO A 460 -49.87 46.93 31.40
C PRO A 460 -50.66 48.17 31.81
N VAL A 461 -50.66 48.52 33.10
CA VAL A 461 -51.34 49.72 33.62
C VAL A 461 -50.77 50.99 33.00
N LEU A 462 -49.44 51.10 32.90
CA LEU A 462 -48.80 52.26 32.26
C LEU A 462 -49.05 52.29 30.75
N ALA A 463 -49.06 51.13 30.09
CA ALA A 463 -49.35 51.02 28.67
C ALA A 463 -50.80 51.45 28.34
N ILE A 464 -51.76 51.15 29.22
CA ILE A 464 -53.16 51.63 29.10
C ILE A 464 -53.22 53.14 29.19
N GLU A 465 -52.63 53.75 30.23
CA GLU A 465 -52.73 55.21 30.40
C GLU A 465 -52.13 55.96 29.20
N VAL A 466 -51.00 55.47 28.67
CA VAL A 466 -50.41 56.07 27.46
C VAL A 466 -51.30 55.82 26.24
N CYS A 467 -51.85 54.61 26.07
CA CYS A 467 -52.77 54.33 24.96
C CYS A 467 -54.05 55.19 25.04
N ASP A 468 -54.60 55.42 26.23
CA ASP A 468 -55.73 56.32 26.48
C ASP A 468 -55.40 57.76 26.08
N LEU A 469 -54.22 58.25 26.48
CA LEU A 469 -53.75 59.58 26.11
C LEU A 469 -53.61 59.72 24.58
N LEU A 470 -53.01 58.73 23.92
CA LEU A 470 -52.87 58.71 22.45
C LEU A 470 -54.22 58.61 21.74
N ASN A 471 -55.19 57.86 22.28
CA ASN A 471 -56.53 57.75 21.70
C ASN A 471 -57.31 59.06 21.80
N GLN A 472 -57.12 59.82 22.90
CA GLN A 472 -57.80 61.10 23.11
C GLN A 472 -57.11 62.26 22.36
N ASP A 473 -55.78 62.24 22.25
CA ASP A 473 -54.99 63.23 21.52
C ASP A 473 -53.86 62.54 20.72
N PRO A 474 -54.14 62.10 19.49
CA PRO A 474 -53.18 61.42 18.62
C PRO A 474 -51.90 62.22 18.35
N LEU A 475 -51.94 63.55 18.40
CA LEU A 475 -50.79 64.43 18.13
C LEU A 475 -49.71 64.38 19.24
N LEU A 476 -50.00 63.72 20.37
CA LEU A 476 -48.99 63.39 21.37
C LEU A 476 -47.96 62.37 20.84
N LEU A 477 -48.34 61.57 19.84
CA LEU A 477 -47.44 60.63 19.18
C LEU A 477 -46.48 61.41 18.26
N LYS A 478 -45.34 61.84 18.80
CA LYS A 478 -44.31 62.61 18.06
C LYS A 478 -43.12 61.76 17.60
N LYS A 479 -42.86 60.65 18.30
CA LYS A 479 -41.73 59.74 18.10
C LYS A 479 -42.14 58.31 18.44
N LEU A 480 -41.40 57.33 17.92
CA LEU A 480 -41.59 55.91 18.22
C LEU A 480 -40.55 55.42 19.23
N SER A 481 -40.59 55.90 20.48
CA SER A 481 -39.70 55.39 21.54
C SER A 481 -40.28 54.10 22.17
N ALA A 482 -39.59 53.52 23.15
CA ALA A 482 -40.01 52.27 23.76
C ALA A 482 -41.40 52.34 24.43
N VAL A 483 -41.77 53.51 24.96
CA VAL A 483 -43.04 53.76 25.63
C VAL A 483 -44.20 53.80 24.63
N GLU A 484 -44.07 54.59 23.56
CA GLU A 484 -45.09 54.69 22.52
C GLU A 484 -45.28 53.36 21.80
N ILE A 485 -44.20 52.62 21.53
CA ILE A 485 -44.27 51.28 20.95
C ILE A 485 -44.99 50.30 21.88
N ALA A 486 -44.75 50.37 23.19
CA ALA A 486 -45.43 49.52 24.16
C ALA A 486 -46.94 49.83 24.25
N ALA A 487 -47.30 51.12 24.25
CA ALA A 487 -48.68 51.58 24.24
C ALA A 487 -49.42 51.19 22.96
N ILE A 488 -48.81 51.38 21.79
CA ILE A 488 -49.40 50.98 20.49
C ILE A 488 -49.53 49.47 20.40
N ARG A 489 -48.53 48.71 20.84
CA ARG A 489 -48.62 47.24 20.92
C ARG A 489 -49.76 46.79 21.82
N PHE A 490 -49.91 47.43 22.99
CA PHE A 490 -51.01 47.16 23.91
C PHE A 490 -52.37 47.48 23.25
N GLY A 491 -52.49 48.66 22.64
CA GLY A 491 -53.72 49.10 21.96
C GLY A 491 -54.12 48.17 20.82
N LEU A 492 -53.17 47.76 19.95
CA LEU A 492 -53.44 46.84 18.85
C LEU A 492 -53.82 45.44 19.33
N ARG A 493 -53.10 44.89 20.33
CA ARG A 493 -53.38 43.54 20.87
C ARG A 493 -54.78 43.43 21.47
N ASN A 494 -55.28 44.51 22.06
CA ASN A 494 -56.58 44.55 22.74
C ASN A 494 -57.67 45.23 21.90
N HIS A 495 -57.43 45.52 20.61
CA HIS A 495 -58.37 46.23 19.74
C HIS A 495 -58.87 47.58 20.30
N TYR A 496 -58.01 48.26 21.04
CA TYR A 496 -58.34 49.47 21.80
C TYR A 496 -57.74 50.76 21.20
N LEU A 497 -56.83 50.64 20.23
CA LEU A 497 -56.22 51.79 19.57
C LEU A 497 -57.24 52.52 18.67
N SER A 498 -57.33 53.84 18.76
CA SER A 498 -58.19 54.66 17.88
C SER A 498 -57.65 54.70 16.45
N LYS A 499 -58.54 54.93 15.47
CA LYS A 499 -58.15 55.01 14.05
C LYS A 499 -57.21 56.20 13.79
N GLU A 500 -57.42 57.30 14.49
CA GLU A 500 -56.61 58.51 14.37
C GLU A 500 -55.19 58.30 14.91
N ALA A 501 -55.04 57.60 16.04
CA ALA A 501 -53.73 57.24 16.59
C ALA A 501 -53.01 56.18 15.74
N GLU A 502 -53.75 55.24 15.14
CA GLU A 502 -53.23 54.28 14.17
C GLU A 502 -52.65 54.98 12.93
N GLU A 503 -53.36 55.98 12.37
CA GLU A 503 -52.87 56.76 11.22
C GLU A 503 -51.60 57.55 11.52
N GLU A 504 -51.53 58.20 12.69
CA GLU A 504 -50.33 58.95 13.09
C GLU A 504 -49.12 58.01 13.25
N PHE A 505 -49.34 56.80 13.78
CA PHE A 505 -48.31 55.76 13.84
C PHE A 505 -47.80 55.36 12.46
N ILE A 506 -48.70 55.13 11.49
CA ILE A 506 -48.34 54.73 10.12
C ILE A 506 -47.51 55.83 9.45
N GLN A 507 -47.88 57.10 9.62
CA GLN A 507 -47.13 58.22 9.05
C GLN A 507 -45.71 58.32 9.61
N LEU A 508 -45.55 58.16 10.93
CA LEU A 508 -44.22 58.17 11.57
C LEU A 508 -43.39 56.96 11.16
N ALA A 509 -43.98 55.77 11.12
CA ALA A 509 -43.31 54.56 10.67
C ALA A 509 -42.83 54.68 9.21
N GLY A 510 -43.56 55.39 8.35
CA GLY A 510 -43.12 55.70 6.97
C GLY A 510 -41.92 56.65 6.85
N ARG A 511 -41.66 57.46 7.89
CA ARG A 511 -40.54 58.41 7.96
C ARG A 511 -39.28 57.81 8.60
N GLU A 512 -39.38 56.62 9.18
CA GLU A 512 -38.23 55.91 9.75
C GLU A 512 -37.17 55.62 8.68
N ARG A 513 -35.91 55.86 9.03
CA ARG A 513 -34.76 55.64 8.15
C ARG A 513 -34.22 54.23 8.25
N ASP A 514 -34.23 53.68 9.47
CA ASP A 514 -33.63 52.40 9.80
C ASP A 514 -34.68 51.31 10.01
N PHE A 515 -34.30 50.06 9.76
CA PHE A 515 -35.18 48.90 10.00
C PHE A 515 -35.27 48.61 11.51
N ARG A 516 -36.46 48.77 12.10
CA ARG A 516 -36.76 48.42 13.48
C ARG A 516 -37.77 47.28 13.54
N SER A 517 -37.35 46.12 14.08
CA SER A 517 -38.17 44.89 14.13
C SER A 517 -39.51 45.08 14.85
N GLN A 518 -39.55 45.89 15.91
CA GLN A 518 -40.77 46.18 16.66
C GLN A 518 -41.78 47.00 15.86
N VAL A 519 -41.30 48.00 15.11
CA VAL A 519 -42.15 48.84 14.24
C VAL A 519 -42.67 48.02 13.06
N PHE A 520 -41.81 47.19 12.47
CA PHE A 520 -42.20 46.22 11.43
C PHE A 520 -43.30 45.28 11.91
N ALA A 521 -43.14 44.65 13.08
CA ALA A 521 -44.15 43.74 13.61
C ALA A 521 -45.52 44.41 13.78
N LEU A 522 -45.53 45.65 14.31
CA LEU A 522 -46.77 46.42 14.46
C LEU A 522 -47.40 46.79 13.11
N LEU A 523 -46.61 47.22 12.12
CA LEU A 523 -47.10 47.47 10.75
C LEU A 523 -47.69 46.20 10.12
N CYS A 524 -47.06 45.03 10.34
CA CYS A 524 -47.60 43.75 9.88
C CYS A 524 -48.93 43.42 10.55
N THR A 525 -49.04 43.61 11.87
CA THR A 525 -50.29 43.40 12.61
C THR A 525 -51.40 44.32 12.08
N ILE A 526 -51.11 45.61 11.86
CA ILE A 526 -52.10 46.55 11.29
C ILE A 526 -52.49 46.13 9.87
N TYR A 527 -51.54 45.72 9.04
CA TYR A 527 -51.81 45.25 7.69
C TYR A 527 -52.68 43.98 7.68
N GLU A 528 -52.45 43.04 8.59
CA GLU A 528 -53.28 41.83 8.74
C GLU A 528 -54.74 42.16 9.08
N PHE A 529 -54.99 43.20 9.88
CA PHE A 529 -56.35 43.63 10.24
C PHE A 529 -57.03 44.51 9.19
N THR A 530 -56.28 45.40 8.52
CA THR A 530 -56.85 46.45 7.66
C THR A 530 -56.73 46.15 6.16
N ASN A 531 -55.77 45.30 5.77
CA ASN A 531 -55.40 44.94 4.39
C ASN A 531 -55.18 46.15 3.46
N ARG A 532 -54.66 47.25 4.00
CA ARG A 532 -54.47 48.52 3.29
C ARG A 532 -53.19 48.52 2.44
N PRO A 533 -53.26 48.79 1.13
CA PRO A 533 -52.13 48.66 0.22
C PRO A 533 -51.02 49.70 0.51
N GLU A 534 -51.36 50.89 1.03
CA GLU A 534 -50.38 51.90 1.42
C GLU A 534 -49.40 51.43 2.51
N ILE A 535 -49.83 50.51 3.39
CA ILE A 535 -48.98 49.93 4.43
C ILE A 535 -47.93 49.01 3.81
N ILE A 536 -48.30 48.23 2.78
CA ILE A 536 -47.35 47.40 2.03
C ILE A 536 -46.25 48.25 1.39
N ARG A 537 -46.59 49.44 0.86
CA ARG A 537 -45.57 50.35 0.31
C ARG A 537 -44.56 50.78 1.37
N ILE A 538 -45.02 51.06 2.59
CA ILE A 538 -44.16 51.43 3.73
C ILE A 538 -43.30 50.25 4.17
N ILE A 539 -43.90 49.06 4.32
CA ILE A 539 -43.21 47.82 4.67
C ILE A 539 -42.11 47.52 3.66
N CYS A 540 -42.41 47.50 2.36
CA CYS A 540 -41.42 47.24 1.31
C CYS A 540 -40.31 48.30 1.31
N SER A 541 -40.64 49.59 1.46
CA SER A 541 -39.63 50.66 1.52
C SER A 541 -38.68 50.49 2.71
N MET A 542 -39.20 50.10 3.87
CA MET A 542 -38.41 49.86 5.08
C MET A 542 -37.51 48.61 4.94
N LEU A 543 -38.03 47.54 4.34
CA LEU A 543 -37.26 46.32 4.09
C LEU A 543 -36.12 46.55 3.09
N ILE A 544 -36.37 47.28 2.01
CA ILE A 544 -35.34 47.65 1.01
C ILE A 544 -34.24 48.48 1.64
N ARG A 545 -34.59 49.54 2.39
CA ARG A 545 -33.60 50.39 3.10
C ARG A 545 -32.79 49.58 4.12
N GLY A 546 -33.44 48.62 4.79
CA GLY A 546 -32.81 47.73 5.76
C GLY A 546 -32.02 46.56 5.18
N GLY A 547 -31.94 46.42 3.85
CA GLY A 547 -31.25 45.31 3.16
C GLY A 547 -31.79 43.93 3.54
N LYS A 548 -33.11 43.82 3.78
CA LYS A 548 -33.74 42.61 4.31
C LYS A 548 -34.19 41.66 3.19
N VAL A 549 -33.37 40.65 2.92
CA VAL A 549 -33.60 39.66 1.85
C VAL A 549 -33.94 38.26 2.37
N GLU A 550 -34.19 38.09 3.67
CA GLU A 550 -34.53 36.77 4.21
C GLU A 550 -35.93 36.30 3.75
N GLN A 551 -36.10 34.99 3.52
CA GLN A 551 -37.34 34.36 3.04
C GLN A 551 -38.62 34.78 3.79
N ARG A 552 -38.53 35.04 5.10
CA ARG A 552 -39.67 35.50 5.94
C ARG A 552 -40.30 36.80 5.43
N TYR A 553 -39.55 37.62 4.70
CA TYR A 553 -40.00 38.90 4.16
C TYR A 553 -40.54 38.79 2.73
N HIS A 554 -40.32 37.67 2.06
CA HIS A 554 -40.67 37.43 0.65
C HIS A 554 -42.13 37.79 0.33
N LYS A 555 -43.06 37.42 1.22
CA LYS A 555 -44.50 37.69 1.03
C LYS A 555 -44.80 39.17 0.83
N TYR A 556 -44.09 40.08 1.50
CA TYR A 556 -44.35 41.51 1.40
C TYR A 556 -43.84 42.09 0.09
N TYR A 557 -42.67 41.64 -0.38
CA TYR A 557 -42.15 42.01 -1.70
C TYR A 557 -43.10 41.58 -2.82
N LEU A 558 -43.63 40.35 -2.74
CA LEU A 558 -44.63 39.84 -3.68
C LEU A 558 -45.88 40.72 -3.71
N GLU A 559 -46.44 41.07 -2.55
CA GLU A 559 -47.60 41.97 -2.47
C GLU A 559 -47.29 43.37 -3.00
N GLY A 560 -46.11 43.92 -2.70
CA GLY A 560 -45.68 45.22 -3.24
C GLY A 560 -45.59 45.24 -4.77
N ILE A 561 -45.15 44.13 -5.37
CA ILE A 561 -45.11 43.95 -6.82
C ILE A 561 -46.52 43.82 -7.40
N LYS A 562 -47.42 43.05 -6.76
CA LYS A 562 -48.83 42.92 -7.17
C LYS A 562 -49.57 44.26 -7.15
N CYS A 563 -49.28 45.12 -6.16
CA CYS A 563 -49.81 46.48 -6.08
C CYS A 563 -49.20 47.44 -7.12
N GLY A 564 -48.16 47.05 -7.86
CA GLY A 564 -47.54 47.86 -8.91
C GLY A 564 -46.67 49.01 -8.41
N TYR A 565 -46.13 48.94 -7.20
CA TYR A 565 -45.30 50.01 -6.64
C TYR A 565 -43.93 50.09 -7.32
N LYS A 566 -43.57 51.30 -7.79
CA LYS A 566 -42.27 51.59 -8.41
C LYS A 566 -41.21 51.97 -7.36
N LEU A 567 -40.89 51.05 -6.45
CA LEU A 567 -39.80 51.21 -5.49
C LEU A 567 -38.48 50.75 -6.13
N VAL A 568 -37.41 51.53 -5.96
CA VAL A 568 -36.07 51.15 -6.46
C VAL A 568 -35.59 49.92 -5.69
N GLY A 569 -35.13 48.88 -6.39
CA GLY A 569 -34.62 47.65 -5.76
C GLY A 569 -35.68 46.60 -5.41
N ILE A 570 -36.97 46.83 -5.73
CA ILE A 570 -38.04 45.89 -5.32
C ILE A 570 -37.96 44.56 -6.08
N GLN A 571 -37.61 44.58 -7.36
CA GLN A 571 -37.48 43.37 -8.18
C GLN A 571 -36.27 42.53 -7.76
N GLU A 572 -35.14 43.17 -7.45
CA GLU A 572 -33.91 42.53 -6.97
C GLU A 572 -34.13 41.88 -5.61
N ASN A 573 -34.65 42.63 -4.62
CA ASN A 573 -34.92 42.09 -3.29
C ASN A 573 -36.00 40.99 -3.30
N TYR A 574 -36.97 41.06 -4.21
CA TYR A 574 -37.91 39.95 -4.43
C TYR A 574 -37.17 38.67 -4.83
N LEU A 575 -36.29 38.74 -5.84
CA LEU A 575 -35.54 37.57 -6.31
C LEU A 575 -34.55 37.06 -5.24
N HIS A 576 -33.84 37.96 -4.55
CA HIS A 576 -32.91 37.57 -3.47
C HIS A 576 -33.62 36.90 -2.29
N SER A 577 -34.87 37.30 -2.02
CA SER A 577 -35.68 36.73 -0.93
C SER A 577 -36.47 35.50 -1.30
N MET A 578 -36.32 34.95 -2.51
CA MET A 578 -36.96 33.68 -2.90
C MET A 578 -36.24 32.48 -2.29
N ASP A 579 -36.99 31.41 -2.09
CA ASP A 579 -36.46 30.10 -1.71
C ASP A 579 -35.87 29.45 -2.96
N LYS A 580 -34.55 29.57 -3.12
CA LYS A 580 -33.81 29.05 -4.28
C LYS A 580 -33.79 27.51 -4.36
N SER A 581 -34.32 26.80 -3.36
CA SER A 581 -34.49 25.34 -3.45
C SER A 581 -35.69 24.91 -4.29
N ARG A 582 -36.55 25.87 -4.70
CA ARG A 582 -37.78 25.62 -5.45
C ARG A 582 -37.88 26.58 -6.64
N TYR A 583 -38.56 26.15 -7.69
CA TYR A 583 -38.84 26.99 -8.86
C TYR A 583 -40.26 27.56 -8.81
N ASP A 584 -40.53 28.41 -7.81
CA ASP A 584 -41.85 29.06 -7.66
C ASP A 584 -42.10 30.09 -8.77
N VAL A 585 -43.37 30.34 -9.11
CA VAL A 585 -43.75 31.26 -10.20
C VAL A 585 -43.40 32.71 -9.84
N ILE A 586 -42.45 33.26 -10.57
CA ILE A 586 -42.08 34.68 -10.63
C ILE A 586 -43.16 35.49 -11.40
N PRO A 587 -43.59 36.67 -10.89
CA PRO A 587 -44.51 37.57 -11.58
C PRO A 587 -43.95 38.14 -12.90
N ASP A 588 -44.80 38.32 -13.91
CA ASP A 588 -44.44 38.83 -15.25
C ASP A 588 -43.72 40.19 -15.21
N SER A 589 -44.08 41.08 -14.28
CA SER A 589 -43.45 42.39 -14.13
C SER A 589 -41.98 42.29 -13.69
N VAL A 590 -41.63 41.24 -12.94
CA VAL A 590 -40.25 40.94 -12.51
C VAL A 590 -39.48 40.28 -13.65
N LEU A 591 -40.09 39.34 -14.37
CA LEU A 591 -39.47 38.74 -15.56
C LEU A 591 -39.16 39.79 -16.62
N ARG A 592 -40.08 40.71 -16.92
CA ARG A 592 -39.77 41.80 -17.88
C ARG A 592 -38.64 42.70 -17.41
N TYR A 593 -38.53 42.95 -16.10
CA TYR A 593 -37.47 43.79 -15.54
C TYR A 593 -36.06 43.23 -15.85
N PHE A 594 -35.85 41.94 -15.58
CA PHE A 594 -34.55 41.29 -15.78
C PHE A 594 -34.22 40.99 -17.25
N ASN A 595 -35.20 41.01 -18.15
CA ASN A 595 -34.93 40.87 -19.58
C ASN A 595 -34.25 42.12 -20.17
N TYR A 596 -34.49 43.31 -19.59
CA TYR A 596 -33.94 44.59 -20.09
C TYR A 596 -32.76 45.13 -19.27
N LYS A 597 -32.63 44.76 -17.99
CA LYS A 597 -31.54 45.24 -17.12
C LYS A 597 -30.63 44.12 -16.66
N SER A 598 -29.32 44.30 -16.86
CA SER A 598 -28.28 43.44 -16.31
C SER A 598 -27.79 43.95 -14.96
N SER A 599 -28.12 43.23 -13.90
CA SER A 599 -27.69 43.54 -12.52
C SER A 599 -27.50 42.31 -11.63
N LEU A 600 -27.76 41.10 -12.16
CA LEU A 600 -27.66 39.84 -11.42
C LEU A 600 -26.29 39.18 -11.61
N THR A 601 -25.91 38.35 -10.66
CA THR A 601 -24.74 37.47 -10.75
C THR A 601 -25.02 36.24 -11.61
N ASP A 602 -23.98 35.53 -12.08
CA ASP A 602 -24.13 34.31 -12.89
C ASP A 602 -25.00 33.25 -12.18
N ALA A 603 -24.84 33.05 -10.87
CA ALA A 603 -25.66 32.12 -10.09
C ALA A 603 -27.14 32.52 -10.04
N GLU A 604 -27.42 33.83 -9.99
CA GLU A 604 -28.79 34.34 -9.97
C GLU A 604 -29.44 34.28 -11.35
N TYR A 605 -28.67 34.50 -12.41
CA TYR A 605 -29.12 34.25 -13.77
C TYR A 605 -29.39 32.77 -14.01
N ALA A 606 -28.55 31.87 -13.50
CA ALA A 606 -28.78 30.44 -13.59
C ALA A 606 -30.12 30.06 -12.95
N TYR A 607 -30.40 30.50 -11.71
CA TYR A 607 -31.68 30.26 -11.04
C TYR A 607 -32.87 30.87 -11.80
N LEU A 608 -32.76 32.13 -12.24
CA LEU A 608 -33.82 32.81 -12.99
C LEU A 608 -34.18 32.05 -14.28
N TYR A 609 -33.19 31.68 -15.07
CA TYR A 609 -33.40 30.96 -16.32
C TYR A 609 -33.89 29.54 -16.09
N ALA A 610 -33.34 28.82 -15.11
CA ALA A 610 -33.86 27.51 -14.71
C ALA A 610 -35.33 27.58 -14.27
N ASN A 611 -35.72 28.63 -13.53
CA ASN A 611 -37.12 28.86 -13.16
C ASN A 611 -38.03 29.07 -14.38
N VAL A 612 -37.59 29.90 -15.34
CA VAL A 612 -38.33 30.16 -16.59
C VAL A 612 -38.53 28.86 -17.39
N ILE A 613 -37.52 27.98 -17.44
CA ILE A 613 -37.58 26.67 -18.11
C ILE A 613 -38.55 25.73 -17.38
N GLN A 614 -38.41 25.58 -16.06
CA GLN A 614 -39.26 24.67 -15.26
C GLN A 614 -40.75 25.07 -15.31
N ASN A 615 -41.03 26.38 -15.40
CA ASN A 615 -42.37 26.93 -15.49
C ASN A 615 -42.80 27.28 -16.93
N LYS A 616 -42.14 26.77 -17.97
CA LYS A 616 -42.37 27.11 -19.40
C LYS A 616 -43.82 27.12 -19.83
N ARG A 617 -44.64 26.17 -19.36
CA ARG A 617 -46.09 26.11 -19.68
C ARG A 617 -46.87 27.32 -19.18
N ARG A 618 -46.42 27.96 -18.10
CA ARG A 618 -47.03 29.16 -17.50
C ARG A 618 -46.48 30.46 -18.11
N TYR A 619 -45.29 30.41 -18.73
CA TYR A 619 -44.57 31.57 -19.26
C TYR A 619 -44.50 31.62 -20.79
N LEU A 620 -45.43 31.02 -21.52
CA LEU A 620 -45.30 30.75 -22.97
C LEU A 620 -44.80 31.95 -23.81
N GLY A 621 -45.24 33.20 -23.57
CA GLY A 621 -44.74 34.37 -24.30
C GLY A 621 -43.36 34.88 -23.84
N GLN A 622 -43.06 34.75 -22.55
CA GLN A 622 -41.88 35.31 -21.91
C GLN A 622 -40.70 34.36 -22.07
N TYR A 623 -40.97 33.05 -22.10
CA TYR A 623 -39.99 32.03 -22.45
C TYR A 623 -39.38 32.30 -23.83
N GLU A 624 -40.22 32.65 -24.83
CA GLU A 624 -39.75 32.98 -26.19
C GLU A 624 -38.86 34.24 -26.20
N GLU A 625 -39.23 35.28 -25.45
CA GLU A 625 -38.41 36.49 -25.30
C GLU A 625 -37.06 36.23 -24.63
N TYR A 626 -37.02 35.30 -23.66
CA TYR A 626 -35.81 34.95 -22.92
C TYR A 626 -34.91 33.97 -23.66
N LEU A 627 -35.41 33.26 -24.67
CA LEU A 627 -34.71 32.16 -25.33
C LEU A 627 -33.31 32.54 -25.87
N PRO A 628 -33.11 33.67 -26.59
CA PRO A 628 -31.79 34.07 -27.05
C PRO A 628 -30.81 34.33 -25.90
N ASN A 629 -31.28 34.97 -24.82
CA ASN A 629 -30.47 35.29 -23.65
C ASN A 629 -30.10 34.02 -22.86
N MET A 630 -31.04 33.07 -22.71
CA MET A 630 -30.79 31.78 -22.06
C MET A 630 -29.77 30.95 -22.83
N MET A 631 -29.88 30.90 -24.17
CA MET A 631 -28.91 30.19 -25.01
C MET A 631 -27.51 30.82 -24.94
N ALA A 632 -27.40 32.15 -25.11
CA ALA A 632 -26.12 32.84 -25.01
C ALA A 632 -25.48 32.69 -23.61
N PHE A 633 -26.30 32.69 -22.56
CA PHE A 633 -25.84 32.43 -21.20
C PHE A 633 -25.34 31.00 -21.05
N MET A 634 -26.08 30.00 -21.55
CA MET A 634 -25.66 28.61 -21.55
C MET A 634 -24.28 28.44 -22.22
N GLU A 635 -24.11 28.98 -23.44
CA GLU A 635 -22.84 28.92 -24.17
C GLU A 635 -21.70 29.54 -23.35
N GLY A 636 -21.93 30.73 -22.76
CA GLY A 636 -20.96 31.40 -21.90
C GLY A 636 -20.59 30.59 -20.64
N GLN A 637 -21.53 29.85 -20.05
CA GLN A 637 -21.26 29.01 -18.87
C GLN A 637 -20.52 27.72 -19.24
N ILE A 638 -20.78 27.14 -20.41
CA ILE A 638 -20.02 26.00 -20.94
C ILE A 638 -18.56 26.38 -21.19
N VAL A 639 -18.32 27.55 -21.82
CA VAL A 639 -16.96 28.07 -22.03
C VAL A 639 -16.22 28.27 -20.70
N LYS A 640 -16.92 28.76 -19.67
CA LYS A 640 -16.35 28.90 -18.31
C LYS A 640 -16.19 27.55 -17.58
N GLY A 641 -16.83 26.48 -18.03
CA GLY A 641 -16.83 25.17 -17.36
C GLY A 641 -17.63 25.11 -16.06
N ASN A 642 -18.57 26.05 -15.86
CA ASN A 642 -19.34 26.14 -14.62
C ASN A 642 -20.45 25.08 -14.57
N MET A 643 -20.71 24.57 -13.36
CA MET A 643 -21.74 23.57 -13.10
C MET A 643 -22.50 23.88 -11.80
N SER A 644 -23.82 23.80 -11.85
CA SER A 644 -24.73 23.95 -10.71
C SER A 644 -26.06 23.24 -11.00
N ASP A 645 -26.92 23.10 -10.00
CA ASP A 645 -28.23 22.45 -10.17
C ASP A 645 -29.12 23.26 -11.11
N ASP A 646 -29.06 24.58 -11.03
CA ASP A 646 -29.76 25.47 -11.96
C ASP A 646 -29.19 25.34 -13.39
N LEU A 647 -27.86 25.30 -13.54
CA LEU A 647 -27.22 25.10 -14.85
C LEU A 647 -27.56 23.73 -15.45
N SER A 648 -27.71 22.69 -14.63
CA SER A 648 -28.12 21.36 -15.10
C SER A 648 -29.50 21.37 -15.75
N VAL A 649 -30.43 22.21 -15.27
CA VAL A 649 -31.74 22.41 -15.90
C VAL A 649 -31.59 23.10 -17.25
N ILE A 650 -30.73 24.11 -17.34
CA ILE A 650 -30.48 24.85 -18.59
C ILE A 650 -29.81 23.94 -19.63
N TYR A 651 -28.77 23.20 -19.24
CA TYR A 651 -28.10 22.23 -20.11
C TYR A 651 -29.08 21.14 -20.54
N GLY A 652 -29.90 20.58 -19.64
CA GLY A 652 -30.89 19.56 -20.00
C GLY A 652 -31.95 20.02 -21.02
N GLU A 653 -32.31 21.31 -21.05
CA GLU A 653 -33.27 21.84 -22.01
C GLU A 653 -32.66 22.10 -23.39
N PHE A 654 -31.45 22.71 -23.43
CA PHE A 654 -30.88 23.27 -24.65
C PHE A 654 -29.66 22.52 -25.20
N LEU A 655 -28.88 21.85 -24.35
CA LEU A 655 -27.69 21.12 -24.78
C LEU A 655 -28.12 19.80 -25.43
N ARG A 656 -28.23 19.84 -26.76
CA ARG A 656 -28.43 18.69 -27.63
C ARG A 656 -27.37 18.70 -28.72
N PRO A 657 -26.95 17.54 -29.27
CA PRO A 657 -25.91 17.49 -30.30
C PRO A 657 -26.17 18.43 -31.49
N GLN A 658 -27.43 18.58 -31.92
CA GLN A 658 -27.80 19.44 -33.05
C GLN A 658 -27.75 20.94 -32.74
N ALA A 659 -27.76 21.33 -31.46
CA ALA A 659 -27.73 22.72 -31.01
C ALA A 659 -26.31 23.22 -30.76
N VAL A 660 -25.30 22.34 -30.82
CA VAL A 660 -23.91 22.71 -30.61
C VAL A 660 -23.39 23.51 -31.79
N THR A 661 -22.85 24.70 -31.51
CA THR A 661 -22.20 25.54 -32.51
C THR A 661 -20.68 25.46 -32.39
N ALA A 662 -19.96 25.72 -33.48
CA ALA A 662 -18.50 25.74 -33.51
C ALA A 662 -17.88 26.72 -32.48
N HIS A 663 -18.64 27.70 -31.99
CA HIS A 663 -18.17 28.71 -31.04
C HIS A 663 -17.79 28.13 -29.68
N PHE A 664 -18.61 27.20 -29.15
CA PHE A 664 -18.39 26.59 -27.83
C PHE A 664 -18.15 25.07 -27.89
N ALA A 665 -18.23 24.46 -29.08
CA ALA A 665 -18.03 23.02 -29.28
C ALA A 665 -16.73 22.50 -28.64
N ALA A 666 -15.62 23.24 -28.79
CA ALA A 666 -14.34 22.86 -28.20
C ALA A 666 -14.36 22.88 -26.65
N SER A 667 -15.15 23.77 -26.05
CA SER A 667 -15.27 23.91 -24.59
C SER A 667 -16.24 22.91 -23.95
N LEU A 668 -16.99 22.14 -24.74
CA LEU A 668 -17.91 21.12 -24.23
C LEU A 668 -17.23 20.10 -23.33
N VAL A 669 -15.97 19.79 -23.61
CA VAL A 669 -15.15 18.87 -22.81
C VAL A 669 -15.11 19.24 -21.32
N ASN A 670 -15.31 20.53 -20.98
CA ASN A 670 -15.34 21.02 -19.60
C ASN A 670 -16.63 20.64 -18.84
N VAL A 671 -17.67 20.19 -19.53
CA VAL A 671 -18.98 19.86 -18.92
C VAL A 671 -19.45 18.44 -19.23
N ILE A 672 -19.08 17.85 -20.37
CA ILE A 672 -19.58 16.53 -20.80
C ILE A 672 -19.22 15.42 -19.81
N PHE A 673 -17.99 15.41 -19.29
CA PHE A 673 -17.52 14.41 -18.33
C PHE A 673 -17.94 14.68 -16.88
N LYS A 674 -18.65 15.78 -16.61
CA LYS A 674 -19.06 16.15 -15.24
C LYS A 674 -20.24 15.31 -14.78
N ARG A 675 -20.12 14.75 -13.58
CA ARG A 675 -21.21 14.07 -12.88
C ARG A 675 -21.52 14.77 -11.57
N LYS A 676 -22.81 14.85 -11.25
CA LYS A 676 -23.27 15.37 -9.97
C LYS A 676 -23.14 14.28 -8.92
N LEU A 677 -22.28 14.50 -7.94
CA LEU A 677 -22.16 13.68 -6.74
C LEU A 677 -22.95 14.33 -5.62
N VAL A 678 -23.83 13.57 -4.98
CA VAL A 678 -24.60 13.99 -3.81
C VAL A 678 -24.25 13.11 -2.62
N VAL A 679 -23.84 13.73 -1.50
CA VAL A 679 -23.46 13.04 -0.27
C VAL A 679 -24.18 13.68 0.94
N ALA A 680 -25.10 12.94 1.55
CA ALA A 680 -25.90 13.40 2.68
C ALA A 680 -25.13 13.29 4.01
N ASN A 681 -23.96 13.96 4.07
CA ASN A 681 -23.09 13.97 5.24
C ASN A 681 -22.38 15.32 5.35
N ASP A 682 -22.61 16.04 6.46
CA ASP A 682 -22.03 17.37 6.73
C ASP A 682 -20.52 17.31 7.03
N ASN A 683 -20.00 16.14 7.44
CA ASN A 683 -18.60 15.99 7.81
C ASN A 683 -17.66 15.87 6.61
N ILE A 684 -18.22 15.69 5.40
CA ILE A 684 -17.46 15.55 4.15
C ILE A 684 -17.21 16.93 3.54
N THR A 685 -15.94 17.28 3.41
CA THR A 685 -15.50 18.59 2.90
C THR A 685 -15.10 18.55 1.43
N GLY A 686 -14.77 17.37 0.90
CA GLY A 686 -14.31 17.23 -0.47
C GLY A 686 -14.44 15.81 -1.01
N VAL A 687 -14.22 15.67 -2.31
CA VAL A 687 -14.14 14.42 -3.05
C VAL A 687 -12.84 14.42 -3.84
N VAL A 688 -12.13 13.31 -3.80
CA VAL A 688 -10.99 13.03 -4.65
C VAL A 688 -11.41 11.99 -5.70
N ILE A 689 -11.13 12.29 -6.96
CA ILE A 689 -11.31 11.36 -8.07
C ILE A 689 -9.93 10.95 -8.59
N SER A 690 -9.68 9.65 -8.61
CA SER A 690 -8.50 9.09 -9.27
C SER A 690 -8.92 8.20 -10.43
N HIS A 691 -8.17 8.30 -11.52
CA HIS A 691 -8.28 7.43 -12.69
C HIS A 691 -6.93 6.72 -12.83
N LYS A 692 -6.92 5.41 -13.06
CA LYS A 692 -5.65 4.67 -13.24
C LYS A 692 -4.83 5.21 -14.42
N GLU A 693 -5.50 5.84 -15.38
CA GLU A 693 -4.88 6.38 -16.59
C GLU A 693 -4.27 7.78 -16.40
N LEU A 694 -4.53 8.46 -15.28
CA LEU A 694 -4.05 9.81 -15.00
C LEU A 694 -2.93 9.80 -13.97
N GLU A 695 -1.95 10.68 -14.16
CA GLU A 695 -0.81 10.84 -13.24
C GLU A 695 -1.22 11.51 -11.93
N LYS A 696 -2.29 12.31 -11.94
CA LYS A 696 -2.74 13.09 -10.78
C LYS A 696 -4.22 12.88 -10.53
N GLU A 697 -4.55 12.73 -9.25
CA GLU A 697 -5.92 12.80 -8.76
C GLU A 697 -6.48 14.24 -8.77
N GLN A 698 -7.81 14.32 -8.86
CA GLN A 698 -8.55 15.58 -8.85
C GLN A 698 -9.26 15.76 -7.51
N TRP A 699 -9.00 16.87 -6.82
CA TRP A 699 -9.76 17.27 -5.63
C TRP A 699 -10.88 18.25 -5.97
N VAL A 700 -12.08 17.99 -5.47
CA VAL A 700 -13.28 18.81 -5.67
C VAL A 700 -13.96 19.08 -4.32
N PRO A 701 -14.23 20.33 -3.95
CA PRO A 701 -14.93 20.64 -2.70
C PRO A 701 -16.40 20.21 -2.76
N VAL A 702 -16.93 19.73 -1.63
CA VAL A 702 -18.37 19.48 -1.46
C VAL A 702 -19.01 20.74 -0.87
N VAL A 703 -19.97 21.32 -1.59
CA VAL A 703 -20.72 22.50 -1.16
C VAL A 703 -22.20 22.15 -1.12
N ASN A 704 -22.84 22.34 0.03
CA ASN A 704 -24.26 21.99 0.26
C ASN A 704 -24.57 20.54 -0.15
N HIS A 705 -23.74 19.58 0.29
CA HIS A 705 -23.87 18.14 -0.04
C HIS A 705 -23.67 17.76 -1.51
N VAL A 706 -23.23 18.70 -2.38
CA VAL A 706 -23.06 18.46 -3.81
C VAL A 706 -21.63 18.75 -4.25
N ALA A 707 -21.09 17.91 -5.14
CA ALA A 707 -19.86 18.16 -5.89
C ALA A 707 -20.06 17.78 -7.36
N TYR A 708 -19.37 18.47 -8.28
CA TYR A 708 -19.36 18.13 -9.71
C TYR A 708 -17.99 17.62 -10.10
N VAL A 709 -17.92 16.31 -10.29
CA VAL A 709 -16.67 15.56 -10.45
C VAL A 709 -16.49 15.11 -11.89
N ASP A 710 -15.26 15.10 -12.41
CA ASP A 710 -14.99 14.63 -13.76
C ASP A 710 -14.84 13.10 -13.74
N MET A 711 -15.75 12.39 -14.42
CA MET A 711 -15.70 10.94 -14.58
C MET A 711 -15.48 10.61 -16.06
N ILE A 712 -14.22 10.53 -16.45
CA ILE A 712 -13.80 10.32 -17.85
C ILE A 712 -13.95 8.84 -18.23
N THR A 713 -13.37 7.94 -17.45
CA THR A 713 -13.34 6.49 -17.72
C THR A 713 -14.12 5.71 -16.65
N GLU A 714 -14.38 4.42 -16.90
CA GLU A 714 -15.05 3.54 -15.91
C GLU A 714 -14.15 3.19 -14.71
N SER A 715 -12.83 3.33 -14.85
CA SER A 715 -11.83 3.06 -13.81
C SER A 715 -11.78 4.11 -12.69
N ALA A 716 -12.59 5.17 -12.79
CA ALA A 716 -12.63 6.27 -11.85
C ALA A 716 -13.03 5.82 -10.43
N VAL A 717 -12.13 6.02 -9.46
CA VAL A 717 -12.39 5.76 -8.04
C VAL A 717 -12.79 7.06 -7.34
N VAL A 718 -13.93 7.02 -6.65
CA VAL A 718 -14.45 8.15 -5.88
C VAL A 718 -14.06 7.99 -4.42
N SER A 719 -13.28 8.94 -3.90
CA SER A 719 -12.84 8.97 -2.50
C SER A 719 -13.38 10.20 -1.79
N LEU A 720 -14.32 10.03 -0.87
CA LEU A 720 -14.87 11.11 -0.05
C LEU A 720 -13.87 11.50 1.05
N VAL A 721 -13.69 12.80 1.29
CA VAL A 721 -12.69 13.33 2.24
C VAL A 721 -13.37 14.10 3.36
N ASP A 722 -13.10 13.71 4.60
CA ASP A 722 -13.61 14.40 5.79
C ASP A 722 -12.75 15.61 6.19
N SER A 723 -13.23 16.37 7.17
CA SER A 723 -12.54 17.54 7.73
C SER A 723 -11.15 17.26 8.33
N ASN A 724 -10.83 15.99 8.65
CA ASN A 724 -9.52 15.57 9.15
C ASN A 724 -8.63 14.99 8.04
N HIS A 725 -9.02 15.13 6.78
CA HIS A 725 -8.33 14.55 5.61
C HIS A 725 -8.25 13.02 5.60
N ASN A 726 -9.20 12.32 6.24
CA ASN A 726 -9.36 10.88 6.04
C ASN A 726 -10.20 10.61 4.79
N ARG A 727 -9.85 9.57 4.03
CA ARG A 727 -10.55 9.21 2.79
C ARG A 727 -11.45 7.98 3.01
N TYR A 728 -12.64 8.02 2.41
CA TYR A 728 -13.67 6.98 2.47
C TYR A 728 -14.15 6.65 1.07
N ILE A 729 -14.23 5.37 0.71
CA ILE A 729 -14.62 4.93 -0.65
C ILE A 729 -15.96 4.17 -0.61
N SER A 730 -16.20 3.41 0.45
CA SER A 730 -17.27 2.43 0.58
C SER A 730 -18.24 2.70 1.74
N THR A 731 -17.73 3.16 2.90
CA THR A 731 -18.52 3.21 4.14
C THR A 731 -19.56 4.34 4.13
N ILE A 732 -19.34 5.39 3.33
CA ILE A 732 -20.24 6.55 3.22
C ILE A 732 -20.96 6.49 1.88
N PRO A 733 -22.30 6.35 1.87
CA PRO A 733 -23.06 6.28 0.62
C PRO A 733 -23.12 7.66 -0.05
N TYR A 734 -22.96 7.66 -1.37
CA TYR A 734 -23.17 8.81 -2.23
C TYR A 734 -24.00 8.42 -3.46
N LYS A 735 -24.58 9.42 -4.12
CA LYS A 735 -25.31 9.24 -5.37
C LYS A 735 -24.60 9.98 -6.50
N LEU A 736 -24.29 9.28 -7.59
CA LEU A 736 -23.83 9.88 -8.83
C LEU A 736 -24.99 10.02 -9.82
N GLN A 737 -25.07 11.17 -10.48
CA GLN A 737 -26.03 11.43 -11.54
C GLN A 737 -25.31 11.96 -12.79
N LYS A 738 -25.52 11.28 -13.92
CA LYS A 738 -25.11 11.74 -15.24
C LYS A 738 -25.95 12.95 -15.65
N LEU A 739 -25.33 13.93 -16.27
CA LEU A 739 -25.99 15.15 -16.76
C LEU A 739 -26.42 15.01 -18.21
N VAL A 740 -25.54 14.44 -19.04
CA VAL A 740 -25.76 14.14 -20.45
C VAL A 740 -25.22 12.74 -20.76
N ASP A 741 -25.68 12.13 -21.85
CA ASP A 741 -25.04 10.94 -22.39
C ASP A 741 -23.77 11.37 -23.14
N GLU A 742 -22.60 11.01 -22.58
CA GLU A 742 -21.31 11.42 -23.12
C GLU A 742 -21.11 10.94 -24.57
N SER A 743 -21.67 9.76 -24.90
CA SER A 743 -21.50 9.11 -26.21
C SER A 743 -22.08 9.92 -27.38
N GLU A 744 -23.16 10.67 -27.15
CA GLU A 744 -23.82 11.49 -28.18
C GLU A 744 -22.96 12.68 -28.66
N TYR A 745 -21.96 13.08 -27.87
CA TYR A 745 -21.12 14.26 -28.14
C TYR A 745 -19.73 13.91 -28.68
N MET A 746 -19.38 12.61 -28.78
CA MET A 746 -18.03 12.19 -29.14
C MET A 746 -17.62 12.56 -30.57
N GLU A 747 -18.55 12.55 -31.52
CA GLU A 747 -18.25 13.00 -32.89
C GLU A 747 -17.94 14.50 -32.94
N ILE A 748 -18.68 15.30 -32.18
CA ILE A 748 -18.50 16.75 -32.09
C ILE A 748 -17.17 17.06 -31.40
N LEU A 749 -16.88 16.42 -30.27
CA LEU A 749 -15.60 16.57 -29.58
C LEU A 749 -14.43 16.13 -30.47
N GLY A 750 -14.58 15.07 -31.25
CA GLY A 750 -13.55 14.65 -32.21
C GLY A 750 -13.26 15.68 -33.31
N MET A 751 -14.25 16.48 -33.71
CA MET A 751 -14.06 17.54 -34.71
C MET A 751 -13.46 18.83 -34.14
N TYR A 752 -13.79 19.19 -32.90
CA TYR A 752 -13.49 20.52 -32.32
C TYR A 752 -12.55 20.51 -31.10
N ALA A 753 -12.38 19.37 -30.43
CA ALA A 753 -11.56 19.17 -29.22
C ALA A 753 -10.76 17.85 -29.29
N GLY A 754 -10.36 17.44 -30.50
CA GLY A 754 -9.63 16.18 -30.72
C GLY A 754 -8.24 16.15 -30.07
N ASP A 755 -7.73 17.30 -29.65
CA ASP A 755 -6.46 17.51 -28.95
C ASP A 755 -6.62 17.68 -27.42
N ASP A 756 -7.80 17.46 -26.84
CA ASP A 756 -7.97 17.42 -25.38
C ASP A 756 -7.79 15.99 -24.85
N TYR A 757 -6.94 15.84 -23.82
CA TYR A 757 -6.61 14.54 -23.24
C TYR A 757 -7.85 13.76 -22.76
N ARG A 758 -8.90 14.44 -22.29
CA ARG A 758 -10.11 13.77 -21.76
C ARG A 758 -10.90 13.09 -22.87
N TYR A 759 -10.97 13.72 -24.04
CA TYR A 759 -11.60 13.13 -25.22
C TYR A 759 -10.80 11.92 -25.69
N VAL A 760 -9.49 12.07 -25.86
CA VAL A 760 -8.60 11.00 -26.33
C VAL A 760 -8.62 9.81 -25.35
N LEU A 761 -8.58 10.09 -24.05
CA LEU A 761 -8.65 9.09 -23.00
C LEU A 761 -9.99 8.33 -22.99
N TYR A 762 -11.12 9.04 -23.09
CA TYR A 762 -12.43 8.40 -23.19
C TYR A 762 -12.50 7.44 -24.39
N ARG A 763 -12.00 7.87 -25.56
CA ARG A 763 -11.99 7.04 -26.76
C ARG A 763 -11.05 5.84 -26.66
N TYR A 764 -9.95 5.98 -25.92
CA TYR A 764 -9.02 4.88 -25.65
C TYR A 764 -9.64 3.84 -24.69
N ASP A 765 -10.38 4.27 -23.68
CA ASP A 765 -11.06 3.39 -22.70
C ASP A 765 -12.21 2.58 -23.34
N GLU A 766 -13.04 3.20 -24.21
CA GLU A 766 -14.13 2.50 -24.91
C GLU A 766 -13.70 1.23 -25.66
N TRP A 767 -12.45 1.19 -26.12
CA TRP A 767 -11.91 0.09 -26.92
C TRP A 767 -11.18 -0.98 -26.10
N LYS A 768 -11.27 -0.91 -24.76
CA LYS A 768 -10.58 -1.82 -23.82
C LYS A 768 -9.09 -1.96 -24.11
N ALA A 769 -8.38 -0.83 -24.09
CA ALA A 769 -6.94 -0.57 -23.83
C ALA A 769 -5.80 -1.47 -24.35
N TYR A 770 -5.95 -2.75 -24.70
CA TYR A 770 -4.81 -3.65 -24.90
C TYR A 770 -4.71 -4.28 -26.29
N ASP A 771 -5.78 -4.15 -27.08
CA ASP A 771 -5.93 -4.85 -28.36
C ASP A 771 -6.17 -3.86 -29.49
N ALA A 772 -5.20 -2.98 -29.78
CA ALA A 772 -5.28 -2.19 -30.99
C ALA A 772 -5.22 -3.12 -32.22
N THR A 773 -6.36 -3.30 -32.87
CA THR A 773 -6.55 -4.22 -34.01
C THR A 773 -6.65 -3.48 -35.34
N ASN A 774 -6.93 -2.18 -35.29
CA ASN A 774 -7.09 -1.35 -36.48
C ASN A 774 -6.33 -0.01 -36.40
N ALA A 775 -6.15 0.63 -37.57
CA ALA A 775 -5.43 1.89 -37.68
C ALA A 775 -6.05 3.06 -36.88
N LYS A 776 -7.37 3.03 -36.60
CA LYS A 776 -8.03 4.11 -35.83
C LYS A 776 -7.64 4.03 -34.36
N GLU A 777 -7.68 2.83 -33.79
CA GLU A 777 -7.22 2.54 -32.41
C GLU A 777 -5.76 2.96 -32.20
N VAL A 778 -4.88 2.60 -33.15
CA VAL A 778 -3.46 2.98 -33.08
C VAL A 778 -3.24 4.49 -33.14
N ASN A 779 -4.02 5.22 -33.93
CA ASN A 779 -3.89 6.68 -33.97
C ASN A 779 -4.28 7.30 -32.63
N ILE A 780 -5.36 6.85 -31.99
CA ILE A 780 -5.77 7.35 -30.66
C ILE A 780 -4.72 6.99 -29.61
N ALA A 781 -4.23 5.75 -29.60
CA ALA A 781 -3.16 5.34 -28.69
C ALA A 781 -1.89 6.19 -28.89
N ARG A 782 -1.55 6.55 -30.13
CA ARG A 782 -0.43 7.44 -30.43
C ARG A 782 -0.66 8.86 -29.93
N ASP A 783 -1.85 9.41 -30.15
CA ASP A 783 -2.20 10.76 -29.74
C ASP A 783 -2.17 10.89 -28.21
N LEU A 784 -2.58 9.82 -27.50
CA LEU A 784 -2.52 9.70 -26.04
C LEU A 784 -1.10 9.87 -25.47
N LEU A 785 -0.06 9.43 -26.21
CA LEU A 785 1.34 9.55 -25.79
C LEU A 785 1.85 11.00 -25.71
N ALA A 786 1.15 11.96 -26.33
CA ALA A 786 1.55 13.37 -26.35
C ALA A 786 1.16 14.13 -25.07
N PHE A 787 0.23 13.58 -24.26
CA PHE A 787 -0.30 14.26 -23.08
C PHE A 787 0.52 13.98 -21.83
N LYS A 788 0.76 15.03 -21.03
CA LYS A 788 1.51 14.94 -19.77
C LYS A 788 0.63 14.51 -18.59
N GLU A 789 -0.69 14.67 -18.74
CA GLU A 789 -1.71 14.33 -17.75
C GLU A 789 -1.88 12.81 -17.60
N ILE A 790 -1.54 12.06 -18.64
CA ILE A 790 -1.62 10.59 -18.70
C ILE A 790 -0.44 9.97 -17.95
N SER A 791 -0.72 8.93 -17.17
CA SER A 791 0.28 8.19 -16.40
C SER A 791 1.28 7.46 -17.31
N GLU A 792 2.52 7.31 -16.85
CA GLU A 792 3.52 6.54 -17.61
C GLU A 792 3.12 5.07 -17.78
N GLU A 793 2.45 4.48 -16.78
CA GLU A 793 1.89 3.13 -16.85
C GLU A 793 0.96 2.99 -18.08
N THR A 794 0.01 3.91 -18.26
CA THR A 794 -0.92 3.86 -19.40
C THR A 794 -0.25 4.21 -20.73
N LYS A 795 0.76 5.09 -20.75
CA LYS A 795 1.54 5.33 -21.98
C LYS A 795 2.27 4.08 -22.43
N GLN A 796 2.84 3.30 -21.51
CA GLN A 796 3.52 2.05 -21.84
C GLN A 796 2.53 1.00 -22.35
N GLN A 797 1.32 0.93 -21.78
CA GLN A 797 0.23 0.08 -22.29
C GLN A 797 -0.21 0.49 -23.70
N ALA A 798 -0.33 1.79 -23.97
CA ALA A 798 -0.62 2.29 -25.31
C ALA A 798 0.50 1.92 -26.31
N ILE A 799 1.77 2.04 -25.92
CA ILE A 799 2.92 1.60 -26.73
C ILE A 799 2.83 0.08 -27.01
N TYR A 800 2.45 -0.74 -26.03
CA TYR A 800 2.25 -2.17 -26.22
C TYR A 800 1.20 -2.46 -27.31
N GLY A 801 0.02 -1.83 -27.22
CA GLY A 801 -1.01 -1.97 -28.24
C GLY A 801 -0.53 -1.56 -29.64
N ILE A 802 0.21 -0.45 -29.74
CA ILE A 802 0.78 0.02 -31.02
C ILE A 802 1.81 -0.99 -31.59
N VAL A 803 2.72 -1.50 -30.76
CA VAL A 803 3.72 -2.51 -31.16
C VAL A 803 3.03 -3.76 -31.69
N ARG A 804 1.98 -4.22 -31.01
CA ARG A 804 1.24 -5.42 -31.40
C ARG A 804 0.50 -5.27 -32.74
N TYR A 805 -0.07 -4.09 -33.01
CA TYR A 805 -0.71 -3.78 -34.29
C TYR A 805 0.27 -3.80 -35.47
N TYR A 806 1.39 -3.06 -35.36
CA TYR A 806 2.34 -2.93 -36.47
C TYR A 806 3.09 -4.22 -36.76
N ARG A 807 3.21 -5.12 -35.77
CA ARG A 807 3.66 -6.50 -35.99
C ARG A 807 2.79 -7.22 -37.02
N GLU A 808 1.47 -7.21 -36.82
CA GLU A 808 0.53 -7.95 -37.69
C GLU A 808 0.46 -7.36 -39.11
N HIS A 809 0.79 -6.08 -39.24
CA HIS A 809 0.75 -5.33 -40.50
C HIS A 809 2.13 -5.18 -41.17
N LEU A 810 3.18 -5.81 -40.63
CA LEU A 810 4.53 -5.94 -41.22
C LEU A 810 5.28 -4.64 -41.55
N ASP A 811 5.02 -3.53 -40.85
CA ASP A 811 5.82 -2.29 -41.00
C ASP A 811 6.97 -2.25 -39.98
N MET A 812 8.12 -2.79 -40.37
CA MET A 812 9.26 -3.01 -39.48
C MET A 812 9.94 -1.71 -39.03
N ASP A 813 9.89 -0.63 -39.81
CA ASP A 813 10.54 0.64 -39.46
C ASP A 813 9.73 1.38 -38.39
N ILE A 814 8.40 1.43 -38.54
CA ILE A 814 7.52 2.02 -37.53
C ILE A 814 7.55 1.18 -36.26
N LEU A 815 7.48 -0.15 -36.39
CA LEU A 815 7.57 -1.09 -35.26
C LEU A 815 8.85 -0.86 -34.45
N ARG A 816 10.00 -0.73 -35.12
CA ARG A 816 11.29 -0.44 -34.49
C ARG A 816 11.27 0.86 -33.69
N SER A 817 10.64 1.92 -34.20
CA SER A 817 10.57 3.22 -33.52
C SER A 817 9.77 3.17 -32.21
N TYR A 818 8.69 2.38 -32.15
CA TYR A 818 7.90 2.21 -30.93
C TYR A 818 8.53 1.21 -29.96
N LEU A 819 9.13 0.12 -30.45
CA LEU A 819 9.92 -0.80 -29.62
C LEU A 819 11.06 -0.08 -28.90
N ASP A 820 11.68 0.92 -29.54
CA ASP A 820 12.70 1.74 -28.89
C ASP A 820 12.14 2.71 -27.82
N ARG A 821 10.83 2.89 -27.73
CA ARG A 821 10.20 3.69 -26.67
C ARG A 821 9.65 2.85 -25.51
N VAL A 822 9.65 1.53 -25.65
CA VAL A 822 9.21 0.59 -24.61
C VAL A 822 10.19 0.67 -23.45
N ASP A 823 9.63 0.91 -22.27
CA ASP A 823 10.34 0.78 -21.01
C ASP A 823 10.11 -0.61 -20.42
N MET A 824 11.21 -1.34 -20.22
CA MET A 824 11.19 -2.70 -19.70
C MET A 824 10.73 -2.77 -18.24
N ASP A 825 10.67 -1.65 -17.52
CA ASP A 825 10.12 -1.61 -16.16
C ASP A 825 8.60 -1.90 -16.12
N TYR A 826 7.88 -1.57 -17.20
CA TYR A 826 6.43 -1.71 -17.28
C TYR A 826 5.97 -2.96 -18.06
N VAL A 827 6.91 -3.75 -18.59
CA VAL A 827 6.60 -4.99 -19.29
C VAL A 827 6.37 -6.11 -18.28
N LEU A 828 5.19 -6.72 -18.33
CA LEU A 828 4.88 -7.86 -17.47
C LEU A 828 5.77 -9.07 -17.84
N PRO A 829 6.29 -9.83 -16.86
CA PRO A 829 7.09 -11.03 -17.14
C PRO A 829 6.40 -12.04 -18.05
N ALA A 830 5.07 -12.13 -18.02
CA ALA A 830 4.29 -13.00 -18.90
C ALA A 830 4.36 -12.60 -20.39
N GLU A 831 4.51 -11.31 -20.68
CA GLU A 831 4.53 -10.73 -22.04
C GLU A 831 5.95 -10.51 -22.56
N SER A 832 6.94 -10.52 -21.67
CA SER A 832 8.35 -10.24 -21.97
C SER A 832 8.94 -11.05 -23.13
N VAL A 833 8.56 -12.33 -23.27
CA VAL A 833 9.03 -13.24 -24.32
C VAL A 833 8.67 -12.70 -25.70
N GLU A 834 7.46 -12.15 -25.82
CA GLU A 834 6.96 -11.59 -27.05
C GLU A 834 7.79 -10.37 -27.48
N TYR A 835 8.02 -9.44 -26.54
CA TYR A 835 8.87 -8.27 -26.74
C TYR A 835 10.32 -8.63 -27.09
N MET A 836 10.92 -9.59 -26.39
CA MET A 836 12.30 -10.01 -26.66
C MET A 836 12.46 -10.54 -28.09
N ASN A 837 11.50 -11.34 -28.58
CA ASN A 837 11.51 -11.79 -29.96
C ASN A 837 11.47 -10.60 -30.94
N TYR A 838 10.63 -9.59 -30.70
CA TYR A 838 10.51 -8.43 -31.58
C TYR A 838 11.73 -7.51 -31.56
N LEU A 839 12.32 -7.27 -30.39
CA LEU A 839 13.55 -6.48 -30.28
C LEU A 839 14.68 -7.11 -31.10
N ILE A 840 14.82 -8.44 -31.07
CA ILE A 840 15.83 -9.16 -31.85
C ILE A 840 15.51 -9.06 -33.35
N MET A 841 14.26 -9.32 -33.75
CA MET A 841 13.86 -9.27 -35.16
C MET A 841 14.03 -7.87 -35.79
N CYS A 842 13.81 -6.80 -35.00
CA CYS A 842 14.02 -5.41 -35.44
C CYS A 842 15.48 -4.92 -35.31
N GLY A 843 16.42 -5.78 -34.88
CA GLY A 843 17.83 -5.45 -34.73
C GLY A 843 18.16 -4.51 -33.56
N LEU A 844 17.27 -4.38 -32.57
CA LEU A 844 17.48 -3.63 -31.33
C LEU A 844 18.18 -4.52 -30.29
N TYR A 845 19.35 -5.03 -30.66
CA TYR A 845 20.01 -6.10 -29.91
C TYR A 845 20.42 -5.70 -28.49
N ASP A 846 20.89 -4.46 -28.24
CA ASP A 846 21.28 -4.02 -26.89
C ASP A 846 20.10 -4.05 -25.91
N LYS A 847 18.91 -3.59 -26.36
CA LYS A 847 17.68 -3.67 -25.58
C LYS A 847 17.18 -5.10 -25.41
N ALA A 848 17.30 -5.92 -26.46
CA ALA A 848 16.99 -7.35 -26.36
C ALA A 848 17.89 -8.05 -25.32
N TYR A 849 19.19 -7.74 -25.30
CA TYR A 849 20.12 -8.30 -24.31
C TYR A 849 19.75 -7.85 -22.89
N ALA A 850 19.44 -6.56 -22.69
CA ALA A 850 18.99 -6.06 -21.39
C ALA A 850 17.69 -6.74 -20.92
N ALA A 851 16.73 -6.95 -21.83
CA ALA A 851 15.49 -7.68 -21.55
C ALA A 851 15.77 -9.16 -21.21
N VAL A 852 16.65 -9.84 -21.95
CA VAL A 852 17.05 -11.23 -21.67
C VAL A 852 17.74 -11.35 -20.31
N LYS A 853 18.61 -10.39 -19.95
CA LYS A 853 19.27 -10.35 -18.64
C LYS A 853 18.26 -10.22 -17.51
N ARG A 854 17.24 -9.38 -17.71
CA ARG A 854 16.17 -9.10 -16.74
C ARG A 854 15.15 -10.23 -16.60
N PHE A 855 14.46 -10.58 -17.69
CA PHE A 855 13.33 -11.52 -17.69
C PHE A 855 13.78 -12.97 -17.89
N GLY A 856 14.86 -13.18 -18.63
CA GLY A 856 15.38 -14.49 -19.01
C GLY A 856 15.16 -14.79 -20.47
N TYR A 857 15.73 -15.89 -20.92
CA TYR A 857 15.64 -16.33 -22.31
C TYR A 857 14.75 -17.57 -22.46
N GLN A 858 14.10 -18.03 -21.39
CA GLN A 858 13.16 -19.15 -21.44
C GLN A 858 12.00 -18.80 -22.38
N GLU A 859 11.55 -19.76 -23.18
CA GLU A 859 10.46 -19.60 -24.17
C GLU A 859 10.76 -18.64 -25.36
N VAL A 860 11.89 -17.92 -25.37
CA VAL A 860 12.31 -17.11 -26.53
C VAL A 860 12.72 -18.03 -27.69
N MET A 861 12.41 -17.63 -28.94
CA MET A 861 12.68 -18.46 -30.11
C MET A 861 14.19 -18.73 -30.26
N PRO A 862 14.63 -19.99 -30.43
CA PRO A 862 16.05 -20.33 -30.52
C PRO A 862 16.76 -19.62 -31.68
N GLU A 863 16.08 -19.40 -32.80
CA GLU A 863 16.62 -18.70 -33.96
C GLU A 863 16.94 -17.23 -33.63
N ASN A 864 16.07 -16.58 -32.85
CA ASN A 864 16.26 -15.20 -32.40
C ASN A 864 17.41 -15.11 -31.38
N LEU A 865 17.49 -16.04 -30.42
CA LEU A 865 18.61 -16.08 -29.47
C LEU A 865 19.95 -16.31 -30.19
N ALA A 866 19.98 -17.15 -31.24
CA ALA A 866 21.18 -17.38 -32.04
C ALA A 866 21.61 -16.11 -32.80
N LEU A 867 20.65 -15.35 -33.34
CA LEU A 867 20.91 -14.02 -33.93
C LEU A 867 21.46 -13.04 -32.89
N LEU A 868 20.89 -13.02 -31.68
CA LEU A 868 21.38 -12.17 -30.58
C LEU A 868 22.84 -12.49 -30.25
N VAL A 869 23.22 -13.76 -30.10
CA VAL A 869 24.62 -14.16 -29.86
C VAL A 869 25.54 -13.74 -31.01
N SER A 870 25.11 -13.97 -32.26
CA SER A 870 25.87 -13.59 -33.46
C SER A 870 26.11 -12.08 -33.55
N ALA A 871 25.11 -11.27 -33.22
CA ALA A 871 25.24 -9.81 -33.23
C ALA A 871 26.09 -9.29 -32.06
N MET A 872 25.90 -9.85 -30.86
CA MET A 872 26.53 -9.36 -29.63
C MET A 872 28.02 -9.69 -29.53
N LYS A 873 28.45 -10.85 -30.04
CA LYS A 873 29.85 -11.32 -29.90
C LYS A 873 30.88 -10.37 -30.55
N GLU A 874 30.46 -9.57 -31.54
CA GLU A 874 31.34 -8.66 -32.29
C GLU A 874 31.77 -7.45 -31.44
N PHE A 875 31.06 -7.15 -30.36
CA PHE A 875 31.37 -6.03 -29.46
C PHE A 875 32.12 -6.50 -28.22
N SER A 876 33.23 -5.81 -27.91
CA SER A 876 34.11 -6.16 -26.79
C SER A 876 33.44 -6.05 -25.41
N GLN A 877 32.40 -5.23 -25.25
CA GLN A 877 31.67 -5.08 -23.99
C GLN A 877 30.90 -6.35 -23.59
N TYR A 878 30.59 -7.23 -24.54
CA TYR A 878 29.92 -8.51 -24.30
C TYR A 878 30.91 -9.69 -24.25
N ALA A 879 32.21 -9.42 -24.24
CA ALA A 879 33.22 -10.45 -24.01
C ALA A 879 33.12 -10.96 -22.57
N LYS A 880 32.94 -12.29 -22.42
CA LYS A 880 32.84 -12.95 -21.11
C LYS A 880 31.64 -12.51 -20.24
N GLU A 881 30.59 -11.96 -20.83
CA GLU A 881 29.35 -11.66 -20.09
C GLU A 881 28.58 -12.95 -19.77
N GLU A 882 28.33 -13.22 -18.49
CA GLU A 882 27.73 -14.47 -18.00
C GLU A 882 26.36 -14.77 -18.63
N THR A 883 25.50 -13.76 -18.80
CA THR A 883 24.18 -13.93 -19.41
C THR A 883 24.28 -14.38 -20.87
N LEU A 884 25.22 -13.83 -21.64
CA LEU A 884 25.39 -14.22 -23.04
C LEU A 884 25.97 -15.64 -23.17
N ILE A 885 26.88 -16.04 -22.26
CA ILE A 885 27.38 -17.41 -22.16
C ILE A 885 26.24 -18.37 -21.81
N SER A 886 25.37 -17.98 -20.86
CA SER A 886 24.18 -18.72 -20.46
C SER A 886 23.23 -19.00 -21.64
N VAL A 887 22.93 -17.97 -22.43
CA VAL A 887 22.10 -18.08 -23.65
C VAL A 887 22.76 -19.00 -24.68
N ALA A 888 24.06 -18.82 -24.95
CA ALA A 888 24.79 -19.65 -25.90
C ALA A 888 24.84 -21.13 -25.47
N ASN A 889 25.02 -21.39 -24.17
CA ASN A 889 25.03 -22.74 -23.59
C ASN A 889 23.62 -23.38 -23.65
N TYR A 890 22.56 -22.60 -23.41
CA TYR A 890 21.19 -23.06 -23.59
C TYR A 890 20.91 -23.49 -25.04
N LEU A 891 21.29 -22.67 -26.03
CA LEU A 891 21.17 -23.01 -27.45
C LEU A 891 21.96 -24.28 -27.81
N TYR A 892 23.18 -24.41 -27.29
CA TYR A 892 23.99 -25.61 -27.46
C TYR A 892 23.32 -26.87 -26.89
N ARG A 893 22.77 -26.81 -25.66
CA ARG A 893 22.06 -27.92 -25.01
C ARG A 893 20.79 -28.31 -25.76
N MET A 894 20.09 -27.36 -26.38
CA MET A 894 18.95 -27.62 -27.28
C MET A 894 19.34 -28.17 -28.66
N GLY A 895 20.64 -28.16 -29.00
CA GLY A 895 21.16 -28.61 -30.30
C GLY A 895 21.09 -27.57 -31.42
N GLN A 896 20.82 -26.30 -31.10
CA GLN A 896 20.77 -25.15 -32.02
C GLN A 896 22.13 -24.41 -32.06
N ASP A 897 23.19 -25.15 -32.34
CA ASP A 897 24.57 -24.73 -32.15
C ASP A 897 25.23 -24.17 -33.43
N THR A 898 24.89 -22.93 -33.78
CA THR A 898 25.48 -22.23 -34.93
C THR A 898 27.00 -22.04 -34.76
N VAL A 899 27.71 -21.72 -35.85
CA VAL A 899 29.16 -21.46 -35.82
C VAL A 899 29.51 -20.34 -34.83
N ASP A 900 28.67 -19.30 -34.75
CA ASP A 900 28.84 -18.17 -33.84
C ASP A 900 28.63 -18.56 -32.38
N VAL A 901 27.59 -19.35 -32.09
CA VAL A 901 27.32 -19.88 -30.74
C VAL A 901 28.48 -20.76 -30.28
N LEU A 902 28.95 -21.68 -31.12
CA LEU A 902 30.09 -22.54 -30.81
C LEU A 902 31.36 -21.71 -30.61
N SER A 903 31.64 -20.74 -31.48
CA SER A 903 32.82 -19.88 -31.35
C SER A 903 32.82 -19.11 -30.04
N TYR A 904 31.68 -18.55 -29.66
CA TYR A 904 31.53 -17.79 -28.42
C TYR A 904 31.72 -18.67 -27.17
N LEU A 905 31.17 -19.89 -27.18
CA LEU A 905 31.39 -20.85 -26.10
C LEU A 905 32.84 -21.31 -26.00
N ILE A 906 33.51 -21.55 -27.13
CA ILE A 906 34.94 -21.94 -27.14
C ILE A 906 35.83 -20.86 -26.50
N ASP A 907 35.49 -19.58 -26.66
CA ASP A 907 36.27 -18.47 -26.13
C ASP A 907 36.03 -18.22 -24.62
N TYR A 908 34.80 -18.44 -24.13
CA TYR A 908 34.41 -17.98 -22.79
C TYR A 908 33.78 -19.02 -21.86
N TYR A 909 33.32 -20.17 -22.35
CA TYR A 909 32.69 -21.20 -21.51
C TYR A 909 33.70 -21.88 -20.59
N GLN A 910 33.34 -22.00 -19.31
CA GLN A 910 34.07 -22.72 -18.28
C GLN A 910 33.13 -23.76 -17.67
N GLY A 911 33.61 -24.98 -17.52
CA GLY A 911 32.81 -26.11 -17.04
C GLY A 911 33.70 -27.27 -16.67
N GLY A 912 33.12 -28.43 -16.38
CA GLY A 912 33.91 -29.62 -16.12
C GLY A 912 34.57 -30.17 -17.38
N VAL A 913 35.62 -30.98 -17.19
CA VAL A 913 36.40 -31.56 -18.29
C VAL A 913 35.49 -32.34 -19.25
N GLN A 914 34.52 -33.10 -18.75
CA GLN A 914 33.58 -33.85 -19.58
C GLN A 914 32.74 -32.99 -20.52
N ASP A 915 32.27 -31.82 -20.07
CA ASP A 915 31.39 -30.98 -20.88
C ASP A 915 32.18 -30.15 -21.87
N MET A 916 33.37 -29.70 -21.49
CA MET A 916 34.30 -29.10 -22.44
C MET A 916 34.72 -30.10 -23.53
N LEU A 917 34.90 -31.38 -23.22
CA LEU A 917 35.16 -32.42 -24.22
C LEU A 917 33.97 -32.61 -25.18
N LYS A 918 32.73 -32.62 -24.67
CA LYS A 918 31.53 -32.68 -25.52
C LYS A 918 31.42 -31.47 -26.43
N LEU A 919 31.72 -30.28 -25.91
CA LEU A 919 31.75 -29.03 -26.69
C LEU A 919 32.85 -29.08 -27.74
N TRP A 920 34.07 -29.48 -27.37
CA TRP A 920 35.21 -29.64 -28.29
C TRP A 920 34.88 -30.59 -29.43
N LYS A 921 34.32 -31.78 -29.13
CA LYS A 921 33.97 -32.78 -30.15
C LYS A 921 32.96 -32.26 -31.17
N ARG A 922 32.05 -31.38 -30.74
CA ARG A 922 31.04 -30.75 -31.59
C ARG A 922 31.63 -29.57 -32.39
N ALA A 923 32.50 -28.80 -31.77
CA ALA A 923 33.22 -27.67 -32.36
C ALA A 923 34.31 -28.09 -33.36
N SER A 924 35.01 -29.21 -33.13
CA SER A 924 36.19 -29.66 -33.89
C SER A 924 35.93 -29.91 -35.37
N SER A 925 34.69 -30.23 -35.75
CA SER A 925 34.30 -30.39 -37.15
C SER A 925 33.89 -29.09 -37.85
N ARG A 926 33.64 -28.01 -37.09
CA ARG A 926 33.04 -26.76 -37.61
C ARG A 926 33.95 -25.53 -37.44
N LEU A 927 34.87 -25.56 -36.48
CA LEU A 927 35.76 -24.45 -36.15
C LEU A 927 37.22 -24.82 -36.40
N THR A 928 38.01 -23.84 -36.86
CA THR A 928 39.43 -24.00 -37.18
C THR A 928 40.37 -23.65 -36.03
N ARG A 929 39.98 -22.69 -35.18
CA ARG A 929 40.79 -22.20 -34.06
C ARG A 929 40.23 -22.72 -32.74
N LEU A 930 40.91 -23.71 -32.15
CA LEU A 930 40.52 -24.34 -30.89
C LEU A 930 41.66 -24.36 -29.87
N ASP A 931 42.80 -23.76 -30.20
CA ASP A 931 44.07 -24.03 -29.53
C ASP A 931 44.06 -23.68 -28.04
N LEU A 932 43.48 -22.53 -27.68
CA LEU A 932 43.37 -22.09 -26.28
C LEU A 932 42.40 -22.98 -25.50
N PHE A 933 41.30 -23.39 -26.14
CA PHE A 933 40.31 -24.28 -25.52
C PHE A 933 40.86 -25.69 -25.32
N GLU A 934 41.60 -26.23 -26.30
CA GLU A 934 42.34 -27.48 -26.18
C GLU A 934 43.37 -27.40 -25.05
N GLU A 935 44.15 -26.32 -24.97
CA GLU A 935 45.10 -26.10 -23.87
C GLU A 935 44.41 -26.04 -22.50
N ASN A 936 43.24 -25.38 -22.40
CA ASN A 936 42.44 -25.31 -21.18
C ASN A 936 41.95 -26.70 -20.76
N ILE A 937 41.39 -27.49 -21.68
CA ILE A 937 40.95 -28.88 -21.40
C ILE A 937 42.13 -29.69 -20.85
N LEU A 938 43.30 -29.60 -21.47
CA LEU A 938 44.49 -30.34 -21.04
C LEU A 938 44.96 -29.87 -19.65
N CYS A 939 45.01 -28.56 -19.41
CA CYS A 939 45.37 -27.98 -18.12
C CYS A 939 44.41 -28.39 -17.01
N GLU A 940 43.10 -28.40 -17.29
CA GLU A 940 42.07 -28.82 -16.32
C GLU A 940 42.09 -30.32 -16.08
N THR A 941 42.33 -31.14 -17.11
CA THR A 941 42.56 -32.59 -16.95
C THR A 941 43.74 -32.84 -16.02
N LEU A 942 44.86 -32.14 -16.22
CA LEU A 942 46.02 -32.24 -15.33
C LEU A 942 45.71 -31.70 -13.93
N TYR A 943 44.84 -30.71 -13.81
CA TYR A 943 44.49 -30.12 -12.52
C TYR A 943 43.61 -31.05 -11.67
N THR A 944 42.61 -31.68 -12.29
CA THR A 944 41.63 -32.58 -11.67
C THR A 944 42.09 -34.03 -11.61
N GLU A 945 43.05 -34.42 -12.44
CA GLU A 945 43.49 -35.82 -12.66
C GLU A 945 42.39 -36.78 -13.15
N GLN A 946 41.35 -36.26 -13.82
CA GLN A 946 40.31 -37.10 -14.40
C GLN A 946 40.65 -37.54 -15.82
N TRP A 947 41.13 -38.78 -15.98
CA TRP A 947 41.50 -39.34 -17.27
C TRP A 947 40.29 -39.79 -18.09
N HIS A 948 39.83 -38.93 -19.01
CA HIS A 948 38.83 -39.29 -20.01
C HIS A 948 39.48 -39.77 -21.32
N LYS A 949 38.97 -40.84 -21.91
CA LYS A 949 39.48 -41.40 -23.18
C LYS A 949 39.52 -40.39 -24.32
N ASP A 950 38.56 -39.46 -24.37
CA ASP A 950 38.49 -38.43 -25.41
C ASP A 950 39.55 -37.33 -25.24
N VAL A 951 40.16 -37.14 -24.05
CA VAL A 951 41.23 -36.15 -23.84
C VAL A 951 42.44 -36.45 -24.70
N PHE A 952 42.76 -37.73 -24.92
CA PHE A 952 43.89 -38.12 -25.76
C PHE A 952 43.72 -37.66 -27.22
N ARG A 953 42.47 -37.54 -27.70
CA ARG A 953 42.18 -36.98 -29.03
C ARG A 953 42.35 -35.46 -29.07
N VAL A 954 41.98 -34.77 -27.99
CA VAL A 954 42.25 -33.34 -27.81
C VAL A 954 43.75 -33.09 -27.78
N PHE A 955 44.49 -33.93 -27.06
CA PHE A 955 45.94 -33.88 -26.98
C PHE A 955 46.60 -34.09 -28.34
N GLU A 956 46.18 -35.10 -29.10
CA GLU A 956 46.66 -35.36 -30.47
C GLU A 956 46.43 -34.13 -31.39
N SER A 957 45.25 -33.53 -31.34
CA SER A 957 44.92 -32.30 -32.07
C SER A 957 45.82 -31.13 -31.67
N TYR A 958 46.01 -30.93 -30.37
CA TYR A 958 46.86 -29.87 -29.82
C TYR A 958 48.34 -30.06 -30.19
N LEU A 959 48.85 -31.30 -30.12
CA LEU A 959 50.23 -31.68 -30.43
C LEU A 959 50.59 -31.37 -31.89
N ARG A 960 49.71 -31.71 -32.84
CA ARG A 960 49.91 -31.48 -34.28
C ARG A 960 50.08 -30.01 -34.66
N LYS A 961 49.54 -29.09 -33.84
CA LYS A 961 49.60 -27.64 -34.07
C LYS A 961 50.91 -26.99 -33.60
N LYS A 962 51.92 -27.79 -33.20
CA LYS A 962 53.31 -27.41 -32.90
C LYS A 962 53.47 -26.25 -31.91
N ARG A 963 52.83 -26.35 -30.74
CA ARG A 963 53.13 -25.48 -29.60
C ARG A 963 54.08 -26.17 -28.64
N ARG A 964 55.40 -25.96 -28.79
CA ARG A 964 56.41 -26.42 -27.80
C ARG A 964 56.10 -25.78 -26.45
N GLY A 965 55.49 -26.54 -25.54
CA GLY A 965 54.93 -26.01 -24.31
C GLY A 965 55.10 -26.93 -23.11
N MET A 966 55.11 -26.32 -21.93
CA MET A 966 55.18 -26.99 -20.63
C MET A 966 54.00 -27.95 -20.42
N VAL A 967 52.83 -27.64 -20.99
CA VAL A 967 51.61 -28.45 -20.96
C VAL A 967 51.82 -29.81 -21.63
N ILE A 968 52.48 -29.86 -22.79
CA ILE A 968 52.78 -31.10 -23.51
C ILE A 968 53.68 -32.01 -22.67
N LYS A 969 54.76 -31.44 -22.11
CA LYS A 969 55.68 -32.18 -21.23
C LYS A 969 54.98 -32.70 -19.98
N ALA A 970 54.15 -31.86 -19.34
CA ALA A 970 53.37 -32.24 -18.17
C ALA A 970 52.39 -33.38 -18.49
N PHE A 971 51.70 -33.31 -19.64
CA PHE A 971 50.75 -34.32 -20.07
C PHE A 971 51.41 -35.66 -20.34
N PHE A 972 52.49 -35.70 -21.14
CA PHE A 972 53.24 -36.93 -21.38
C PHE A 972 53.76 -37.57 -20.09
N LYS A 973 54.37 -36.76 -19.21
CA LYS A 973 54.93 -37.25 -17.94
C LYS A 973 53.86 -37.80 -17.01
N ARG A 974 52.75 -37.08 -16.83
CA ARG A 974 51.67 -37.48 -15.92
C ARG A 974 50.86 -38.67 -16.46
N ALA A 975 50.67 -38.77 -17.78
CA ALA A 975 50.05 -39.94 -18.42
C ALA A 975 50.95 -41.17 -18.37
N ALA A 976 52.25 -41.02 -18.59
CA ALA A 976 53.24 -42.08 -18.40
C ALA A 976 53.28 -42.57 -16.95
N PHE A 977 53.17 -41.63 -16.00
CA PHE A 977 53.03 -41.92 -14.59
C PHE A 977 51.76 -42.73 -14.28
N ALA A 978 50.60 -42.31 -14.81
CA ALA A 978 49.33 -43.04 -14.68
C ALA A 978 49.45 -44.49 -15.20
N TYR A 979 50.07 -44.67 -16.37
CA TYR A 979 50.27 -45.99 -16.97
C TYR A 979 51.20 -46.90 -16.15
N LEU A 980 52.38 -46.40 -15.75
CA LEU A 980 53.42 -47.22 -15.15
C LEU A 980 53.17 -47.47 -13.65
N VAL A 981 52.65 -46.49 -12.91
CA VAL A 981 52.53 -46.54 -11.44
C VAL A 981 51.08 -46.72 -10.99
N GLU A 982 50.09 -46.12 -11.66
CA GLU A 982 48.67 -46.26 -11.28
C GLU A 982 47.99 -47.46 -11.97
N ASP A 983 48.65 -48.05 -12.98
CA ASP A 983 48.11 -49.13 -13.85
C ASP A 983 46.86 -48.68 -14.65
N ASP A 984 46.74 -47.39 -14.95
CA ASP A 984 45.66 -46.84 -15.79
C ASP A 984 45.79 -47.27 -17.26
N ASP A 985 44.64 -47.47 -17.92
CA ASP A 985 44.58 -47.86 -19.33
C ASP A 985 44.69 -46.63 -20.25
N ILE A 986 45.86 -46.46 -20.87
CA ILE A 986 46.16 -45.37 -21.80
C ILE A 986 46.04 -45.86 -23.25
N PRO A 987 45.38 -45.12 -24.17
CA PRO A 987 45.23 -45.53 -25.57
C PRO A 987 46.58 -45.73 -26.29
N ALA A 988 46.69 -46.72 -27.16
CA ALA A 988 47.91 -47.03 -27.91
C ALA A 988 48.46 -45.84 -28.71
N VAL A 989 47.58 -45.02 -29.30
CA VAL A 989 47.93 -43.81 -30.09
C VAL A 989 48.81 -42.84 -29.30
N PHE A 990 48.58 -42.71 -27.98
CA PHE A 990 49.43 -41.88 -27.12
C PHE A 990 50.88 -42.33 -27.10
N PHE A 991 51.13 -43.65 -27.16
CA PHE A 991 52.48 -44.20 -27.17
C PHE A 991 53.17 -44.00 -28.52
N ASP A 992 52.41 -43.96 -29.62
CA ASP A 992 52.94 -43.60 -30.94
C ASP A 992 53.46 -42.14 -30.92
N ASP A 993 52.65 -41.21 -30.40
CA ASP A 993 53.02 -39.80 -30.23
C ASP A 993 54.20 -39.63 -29.25
N LEU A 994 54.20 -40.38 -28.13
CA LEU A 994 55.27 -40.37 -27.14
C LEU A 994 56.60 -40.85 -27.74
N TYR A 995 56.56 -41.90 -28.56
CA TYR A 995 57.73 -42.44 -29.25
C TYR A 995 58.33 -41.43 -30.23
N GLU A 996 57.50 -40.75 -31.03
CA GLU A 996 57.95 -39.70 -31.95
C GLU A 996 58.66 -38.56 -31.21
N GLN A 997 58.13 -38.13 -30.07
CA GLN A 997 58.71 -37.09 -29.22
C GLN A 997 60.03 -37.51 -28.55
N MET A 998 60.21 -38.80 -28.28
CA MET A 998 61.48 -39.33 -27.77
C MET A 998 62.54 -39.46 -28.88
N VAL A 999 62.16 -39.90 -30.08
CA VAL A 999 63.07 -40.04 -31.23
C VAL A 999 63.57 -38.68 -31.71
N THR A 1000 62.74 -37.65 -31.64
CA THR A 1000 63.11 -36.25 -31.94
C THR A 1000 63.93 -35.58 -30.82
N GLU A 1001 64.24 -36.31 -29.74
CA GLU A 1001 64.96 -35.86 -28.56
C GLU A 1001 64.29 -34.72 -27.75
N GLU A 1002 63.02 -34.41 -28.01
CA GLU A 1002 62.28 -33.35 -27.30
C GLU A 1002 61.87 -33.76 -25.87
N LEU A 1003 61.85 -35.06 -25.57
CA LEU A 1003 61.50 -35.65 -24.27
C LEU A 1003 62.49 -36.78 -23.86
N LYS A 1004 63.26 -36.57 -22.79
CA LYS A 1004 64.27 -37.53 -22.26
C LYS A 1004 64.07 -37.91 -20.79
N ASP A 1005 62.82 -38.04 -20.36
CA ASP A 1005 62.47 -38.30 -18.96
C ASP A 1005 62.40 -39.80 -18.63
N ASP A 1006 62.98 -40.21 -17.50
CA ASP A 1006 63.03 -41.61 -17.05
C ASP A 1006 61.63 -42.23 -16.91
N MET A 1007 60.63 -41.46 -16.44
CA MET A 1007 59.25 -41.93 -16.26
C MET A 1007 58.63 -42.32 -17.61
N CYS A 1008 58.77 -41.43 -18.59
CA CYS A 1008 58.25 -41.62 -19.94
C CYS A 1008 58.96 -42.80 -20.63
N GLN A 1009 60.28 -42.90 -20.53
CA GLN A 1009 61.05 -43.99 -21.12
C GLN A 1009 60.66 -45.35 -20.52
N ALA A 1010 60.53 -45.43 -19.20
CA ALA A 1010 60.12 -46.66 -18.53
C ALA A 1010 58.68 -47.06 -18.89
N ALA A 1011 57.75 -46.11 -19.00
CA ALA A 1011 56.38 -46.37 -19.44
C ALA A 1011 56.32 -46.86 -20.90
N MET A 1012 57.11 -46.26 -21.80
CA MET A 1012 57.21 -46.69 -23.19
C MET A 1012 57.80 -48.10 -23.31
N LEU A 1013 58.85 -48.42 -22.53
CA LEU A 1013 59.41 -49.76 -22.47
C LEU A 1013 58.40 -50.77 -21.91
N LEU A 1014 57.61 -50.40 -20.89
CA LEU A 1014 56.53 -51.27 -20.41
C LEU A 1014 55.47 -51.51 -21.49
N PHE A 1015 55.08 -50.49 -22.26
CA PHE A 1015 54.12 -50.66 -23.37
C PHE A 1015 54.67 -51.60 -24.44
N LEU A 1016 55.90 -51.37 -24.90
CA LEU A 1016 56.58 -52.21 -25.89
C LEU A 1016 56.80 -53.65 -25.39
N SER A 1017 57.00 -53.84 -24.08
CA SER A 1017 57.16 -55.19 -23.48
C SER A 1017 55.92 -56.08 -23.65
N LYS A 1018 54.73 -55.45 -23.78
CA LYS A 1018 53.44 -56.11 -23.97
C LYS A 1018 53.06 -56.27 -25.45
N LYS A 1019 53.79 -55.63 -26.36
CA LYS A 1019 53.51 -55.66 -27.81
C LYS A 1019 53.95 -57.02 -28.39
N PRO A 1020 53.09 -57.74 -29.14
CA PRO A 1020 53.40 -59.09 -29.61
C PRO A 1020 54.47 -59.13 -30.71
N LYS A 1021 54.62 -58.04 -31.49
CA LYS A 1021 55.62 -57.88 -32.54
C LYS A 1021 56.20 -56.47 -32.50
N LEU A 1022 57.53 -56.38 -32.51
CA LEU A 1022 58.29 -55.13 -32.50
C LEU A 1022 58.89 -54.86 -33.88
N GLU A 1023 58.91 -53.59 -34.28
CA GLU A 1023 59.55 -53.12 -35.51
C GLU A 1023 61.06 -52.92 -35.32
N GLN A 1024 61.83 -52.92 -36.41
CA GLN A 1024 63.29 -52.82 -36.34
C GLN A 1024 63.77 -51.50 -35.71
N GLN A 1025 63.04 -50.40 -35.95
CA GLN A 1025 63.32 -49.10 -35.35
C GLN A 1025 63.07 -49.15 -33.83
N GLU A 1026 61.95 -49.74 -33.41
CA GLU A 1026 61.61 -49.94 -31.99
C GLU A 1026 62.67 -50.81 -31.29
N ILE A 1027 63.14 -51.89 -31.92
CA ILE A 1027 64.20 -52.76 -31.37
C ILE A 1027 65.49 -51.96 -31.13
N THR A 1028 65.87 -51.10 -32.09
CA THR A 1028 67.06 -50.26 -31.97
C THR A 1028 66.94 -49.28 -30.81
N TRP A 1029 65.77 -48.66 -30.67
CA TRP A 1029 65.49 -47.75 -29.57
C TRP A 1029 65.46 -48.48 -28.21
N ILE A 1030 64.79 -49.64 -28.13
CA ILE A 1030 64.74 -50.48 -26.93
C ILE A 1030 66.16 -50.83 -26.45
N LYS A 1031 67.06 -51.25 -27.36
CA LYS A 1031 68.46 -51.55 -27.01
C LYS A 1031 69.14 -50.36 -26.34
N ALA A 1032 69.04 -49.18 -26.94
CA ALA A 1032 69.66 -47.97 -26.41
C ALA A 1032 69.10 -47.58 -25.03
N GLN A 1033 67.76 -47.63 -24.85
CA GLN A 1033 67.14 -47.22 -23.59
C GLN A 1033 67.29 -48.26 -22.47
N VAL A 1034 67.22 -49.56 -22.77
CA VAL A 1034 67.48 -50.60 -21.77
C VAL A 1034 68.93 -50.53 -21.32
N GLU A 1035 69.90 -50.34 -22.22
CA GLU A 1035 71.30 -50.10 -21.83
C GLU A 1035 71.46 -48.86 -20.94
N TYR A 1036 70.70 -47.79 -21.21
CA TYR A 1036 70.72 -46.58 -20.38
C TYR A 1036 70.28 -46.86 -18.92
N PHE A 1037 69.19 -47.59 -18.72
CA PHE A 1037 68.76 -47.99 -17.36
C PHE A 1037 69.74 -48.96 -16.70
N VAL A 1038 70.24 -49.95 -17.45
CA VAL A 1038 71.18 -50.96 -16.96
C VAL A 1038 72.51 -50.33 -16.51
N LYS A 1039 73.07 -49.39 -17.28
CA LYS A 1039 74.30 -48.66 -16.89
C LYS A 1039 74.15 -47.87 -15.60
N ARG A 1040 72.92 -47.50 -15.24
CA ARG A 1040 72.58 -46.82 -13.97
C ARG A 1040 72.20 -47.78 -12.84
N GLY A 1041 72.29 -49.10 -13.07
CA GLY A 1041 71.94 -50.12 -12.08
C GLY A 1041 70.43 -50.32 -11.89
N ILE A 1042 69.60 -49.85 -12.82
CA ILE A 1042 68.13 -50.00 -12.74
C ILE A 1042 67.71 -51.21 -13.58
N LEU A 1043 67.26 -52.28 -12.90
CA LEU A 1043 66.81 -53.52 -13.53
C LEU A 1043 65.30 -53.69 -13.35
N LEU A 1044 64.52 -53.26 -14.35
CA LEU A 1044 63.06 -53.41 -14.31
C LEU A 1044 62.64 -54.83 -14.75
N PRO A 1045 61.80 -55.55 -13.99
CA PRO A 1045 61.49 -56.96 -14.29
C PRO A 1045 60.90 -57.21 -15.67
N PHE A 1046 60.14 -56.24 -16.20
CA PHE A 1046 59.54 -56.35 -17.53
C PHE A 1046 60.56 -56.29 -18.67
N PHE A 1047 61.82 -55.91 -18.43
CA PHE A 1047 62.88 -55.99 -19.45
C PHE A 1047 63.11 -57.42 -19.96
N ARG A 1048 62.72 -58.45 -19.17
CA ARG A 1048 62.83 -59.86 -19.56
C ARG A 1048 62.10 -60.19 -20.87
N SER A 1049 61.04 -59.45 -21.21
CA SER A 1049 60.32 -59.63 -22.48
C SER A 1049 61.20 -59.39 -23.70
N PHE A 1050 62.29 -58.62 -23.54
CA PHE A 1050 63.19 -58.22 -24.63
C PHE A 1050 64.36 -59.17 -24.87
N LYS A 1051 64.47 -60.28 -24.11
CA LYS A 1051 65.55 -61.31 -24.24
C LYS A 1051 65.76 -61.79 -25.68
N LYS A 1052 64.69 -61.84 -26.48
CA LYS A 1052 64.74 -62.28 -27.89
C LYS A 1052 65.46 -61.30 -28.83
N TYR A 1053 65.63 -60.05 -28.41
CA TYR A 1053 66.11 -58.97 -29.26
C TYR A 1053 67.49 -58.43 -28.85
N MET A 1054 67.88 -58.61 -27.59
CA MET A 1054 69.15 -58.13 -27.04
C MET A 1054 69.68 -59.01 -25.91
N HIS A 1055 70.98 -58.93 -25.65
CA HIS A 1055 71.57 -59.54 -24.46
C HIS A 1055 71.25 -58.69 -23.23
N LEU A 1056 70.71 -59.32 -22.19
CA LEU A 1056 70.31 -58.66 -20.94
C LEU A 1056 71.24 -59.10 -19.80
N PRO A 1057 71.45 -58.28 -18.75
CA PRO A 1057 72.26 -58.67 -17.59
C PRO A 1057 71.77 -59.98 -16.96
N LYS A 1058 72.71 -60.87 -16.59
CA LYS A 1058 72.39 -62.15 -15.96
C LYS A 1058 71.62 -61.97 -14.64
N ASP A 1059 71.90 -60.90 -13.90
CA ASP A 1059 71.21 -60.54 -12.64
C ASP A 1059 69.69 -60.35 -12.83
N LEU A 1060 69.25 -59.94 -14.02
CA LEU A 1060 67.83 -59.81 -14.34
C LEU A 1060 67.09 -61.14 -14.27
N PHE A 1061 67.76 -62.25 -14.58
CA PHE A 1061 67.20 -63.60 -14.52
C PHE A 1061 67.50 -64.31 -13.20
N MET A 1062 68.59 -63.94 -12.52
CA MET A 1062 68.94 -64.51 -11.21
C MET A 1062 67.99 -64.07 -10.10
N MET A 1063 67.60 -62.80 -10.08
CA MET A 1063 66.86 -62.21 -8.96
C MET A 1063 65.35 -62.46 -9.06
N THR A 1064 64.73 -62.66 -7.90
CA THR A 1064 63.29 -62.51 -7.69
C THR A 1064 63.01 -61.08 -7.24
N TYR A 1065 62.07 -60.42 -7.92
CA TYR A 1065 61.77 -59.01 -7.70
C TYR A 1065 60.45 -58.85 -6.99
N VAL A 1066 60.45 -58.20 -5.84
CA VAL A 1066 59.25 -57.69 -5.20
C VAL A 1066 59.07 -56.24 -5.67
N VAL A 1067 57.98 -55.99 -6.38
CA VAL A 1067 57.61 -54.66 -6.87
C VAL A 1067 56.41 -54.16 -6.09
N THR A 1068 56.52 -52.92 -5.63
CA THR A 1068 55.39 -52.19 -5.06
C THR A 1068 55.30 -50.83 -5.72
N LYS A 1069 54.10 -50.39 -6.03
CA LYS A 1069 53.82 -49.07 -6.57
C LYS A 1069 53.12 -48.25 -5.49
N ASP A 1070 53.68 -47.10 -5.13
CA ASP A 1070 53.16 -46.23 -4.07
C ASP A 1070 53.75 -44.81 -4.22
N LYS A 1071 53.42 -43.87 -3.32
CA LYS A 1071 53.86 -42.48 -3.35
C LYS A 1071 55.36 -42.31 -3.58
N ALA A 1072 55.77 -41.50 -4.54
CA ALA A 1072 57.18 -41.22 -4.83
C ALA A 1072 57.85 -40.55 -3.63
N GLY A 1073 59.14 -40.83 -3.43
CA GLY A 1073 59.93 -40.30 -2.32
C GLY A 1073 59.60 -40.87 -0.94
N ARG A 1074 58.72 -41.88 -0.84
CA ARG A 1074 58.46 -42.61 0.42
C ARG A 1074 59.59 -43.58 0.73
N GLN A 1075 59.86 -43.75 2.01
CA GLN A 1075 60.64 -44.88 2.50
C GLN A 1075 59.70 -46.06 2.74
N ILE A 1076 59.82 -47.09 1.93
CA ILE A 1076 59.02 -48.31 2.04
C ILE A 1076 59.91 -49.43 2.59
N SER A 1077 59.50 -50.00 3.72
CA SER A 1077 60.06 -51.23 4.25
C SER A 1077 58.96 -52.28 4.46
N PHE A 1078 59.37 -53.54 4.44
CA PHE A 1078 58.48 -54.69 4.65
C PHE A 1078 59.23 -55.82 5.36
N HIS A 1079 58.46 -56.69 6.01
CA HIS A 1079 59.00 -57.87 6.67
C HIS A 1079 59.02 -59.04 5.70
N TYR A 1080 60.06 -59.86 5.74
CA TYR A 1080 60.22 -61.02 4.89
C TYR A 1080 60.90 -62.17 5.63
N GLY A 1081 60.61 -63.39 5.16
CA GLY A 1081 61.22 -64.64 5.60
C GLY A 1081 61.54 -65.49 4.38
N ILE A 1082 62.72 -66.12 4.37
CA ILE A 1082 63.13 -67.07 3.33
C ILE A 1082 63.46 -68.37 4.06
N GLN A 1083 62.78 -69.46 3.69
CA GLN A 1083 63.02 -70.77 4.27
C GLN A 1083 62.86 -71.87 3.22
N SER A 1084 63.68 -72.91 3.31
CA SER A 1084 63.61 -74.11 2.47
C SER A 1084 62.66 -75.15 3.09
N GLY A 1085 61.72 -75.68 2.31
CA GLY A 1085 60.80 -76.76 2.73
C GLY A 1085 59.31 -76.39 2.76
N VAL A 1086 58.49 -77.24 3.39
CA VAL A 1086 57.01 -77.17 3.38
C VAL A 1086 56.45 -76.27 4.49
N GLU A 1087 57.23 -75.97 5.53
CA GLU A 1087 56.82 -75.06 6.61
C GLU A 1087 56.80 -73.60 6.14
N LYS A 1088 55.79 -72.84 6.59
CA LYS A 1088 55.70 -71.41 6.25
C LYS A 1088 56.85 -70.65 6.95
N PRO A 1089 57.65 -69.84 6.22
CA PRO A 1089 58.68 -69.01 6.84
C PRO A 1089 58.05 -67.98 7.79
N ASP A 1090 58.70 -67.67 8.92
CA ASP A 1090 58.34 -66.52 9.75
C ASP A 1090 58.90 -65.22 9.15
N CYS A 1091 58.08 -64.17 9.01
CA CYS A 1091 58.46 -62.86 8.48
C CYS A 1091 59.23 -62.02 9.52
N ASN A 1092 60.46 -62.42 9.86
CA ASN A 1092 61.25 -61.85 10.95
C ASN A 1092 62.40 -60.92 10.51
N LYS A 1093 62.66 -60.77 9.21
CA LYS A 1093 63.68 -59.84 8.67
C LYS A 1093 63.02 -58.62 8.04
N GLU A 1094 63.60 -57.44 8.17
CA GLU A 1094 63.10 -56.21 7.53
C GLU A 1094 63.98 -55.82 6.33
N ALA A 1095 63.36 -55.47 5.19
CA ALA A 1095 64.05 -54.96 4.01
C ALA A 1095 63.46 -53.63 3.55
N ARG A 1096 64.32 -52.69 3.13
CA ARG A 1096 63.93 -51.46 2.45
C ARG A 1096 63.85 -51.68 0.93
N MET A 1097 62.80 -51.14 0.32
CA MET A 1097 62.66 -51.08 -1.14
C MET A 1097 63.33 -49.82 -1.69
N MET A 1098 63.91 -49.92 -2.88
CA MET A 1098 64.52 -48.80 -3.57
C MET A 1098 63.54 -48.21 -4.58
N GLU A 1099 63.39 -46.89 -4.57
CA GLU A 1099 62.68 -46.16 -5.61
C GLU A 1099 63.57 -46.08 -6.85
N VAL A 1100 63.22 -46.82 -7.90
CA VAL A 1100 64.03 -46.89 -9.13
C VAL A 1100 63.58 -45.88 -10.19
N VAL A 1101 62.29 -45.57 -10.20
CA VAL A 1101 61.61 -44.53 -10.98
C VAL A 1101 60.56 -43.93 -10.04
N PRO A 1102 60.23 -42.62 -10.09
CA PRO A 1102 59.28 -42.01 -9.17
C PRO A 1102 58.00 -42.85 -8.98
N GLY A 1103 57.76 -43.30 -7.75
CA GLY A 1103 56.60 -44.12 -7.35
C GLY A 1103 56.68 -45.62 -7.68
N TYR A 1104 57.75 -46.09 -8.32
CA TYR A 1104 58.00 -47.50 -8.63
C TYR A 1104 59.13 -48.05 -7.75
N TYR A 1105 58.76 -48.90 -6.80
CA TYR A 1105 59.68 -49.45 -5.81
C TYR A 1105 60.02 -50.90 -6.10
N LEU A 1106 61.29 -51.24 -5.96
CA LEU A 1106 61.84 -52.56 -6.24
C LEU A 1106 62.68 -53.05 -5.07
N LYS A 1107 62.56 -54.33 -4.74
CA LYS A 1107 63.55 -55.06 -3.94
C LYS A 1107 63.86 -56.41 -4.59
N GLU A 1108 65.14 -56.70 -4.67
CA GLU A 1108 65.68 -57.90 -5.31
C GLU A 1108 66.08 -58.93 -4.24
N PHE A 1109 65.75 -60.20 -4.49
CA PHE A 1109 66.14 -61.34 -3.67
C PHE A 1109 66.76 -62.43 -4.53
N VAL A 1110 67.82 -63.04 -4.02
CA VAL A 1110 68.38 -64.28 -4.56
C VAL A 1110 67.65 -65.44 -3.87
N LEU A 1111 66.88 -66.24 -4.62
CA LEU A 1111 66.12 -67.39 -4.08
C LEU A 1111 66.56 -68.69 -4.73
N PHE A 1112 67.03 -69.63 -3.92
CA PHE A 1112 67.41 -70.96 -4.38
C PHE A 1112 66.19 -71.87 -4.61
N HIS A 1113 66.37 -72.91 -5.42
CA HIS A 1113 65.31 -73.90 -5.66
C HIS A 1113 64.87 -74.57 -4.34
N GLY A 1114 63.57 -74.59 -4.07
CA GLY A 1114 62.97 -75.06 -2.82
C GLY A 1114 62.86 -74.00 -1.71
N GLU A 1115 63.41 -72.80 -1.89
CA GLU A 1115 63.20 -71.65 -0.99
C GLU A 1115 61.93 -70.89 -1.35
N ASN A 1116 61.10 -70.66 -0.33
CA ASN A 1116 59.90 -69.83 -0.46
C ASN A 1116 60.13 -68.47 0.19
N LEU A 1117 59.88 -67.39 -0.54
CA LEU A 1117 59.85 -66.03 -0.01
C LEU A 1117 58.45 -65.74 0.51
N LEU A 1118 58.30 -65.67 1.83
CA LEU A 1118 57.12 -65.08 2.45
C LEU A 1118 57.43 -63.63 2.81
N TYR A 1119 56.49 -62.72 2.56
CA TYR A 1119 56.65 -61.32 2.90
C TYR A 1119 55.32 -60.74 3.40
N GLU A 1120 55.42 -59.78 4.31
CA GLU A 1120 54.31 -59.07 4.92
C GLU A 1120 54.52 -57.57 4.74
N MET A 1121 53.60 -56.96 3.99
CA MET A 1121 53.55 -55.51 3.80
C MET A 1121 52.68 -54.89 4.91
N PRO A 1122 53.09 -53.78 5.55
CA PRO A 1122 52.22 -53.02 6.45
C PRO A 1122 50.93 -52.62 5.74
N GLU A 1123 49.78 -52.66 6.43
CA GLU A 1123 48.43 -52.45 5.85
C GLU A 1123 48.29 -51.16 5.01
N ARG A 1124 49.09 -50.11 5.26
CA ARG A 1124 49.08 -48.85 4.50
C ARG A 1124 49.83 -48.89 3.15
N ASN A 1125 50.57 -49.96 2.84
CA ASN A 1125 51.46 -50.06 1.67
C ASN A 1125 51.03 -51.12 0.64
N THR A 1126 49.81 -51.64 0.75
CA THR A 1126 49.33 -52.85 0.04
C THR A 1126 48.76 -52.60 -1.36
N LYS A 1127 48.69 -51.34 -1.83
CA LYS A 1127 47.81 -50.97 -2.95
C LYS A 1127 48.03 -51.76 -4.24
N GLN A 1128 49.27 -52.13 -4.60
CA GLN A 1128 49.57 -52.99 -5.76
C GLN A 1128 50.95 -53.67 -5.64
N THR A 1129 51.10 -54.67 -4.77
CA THR A 1129 52.34 -55.45 -4.69
C THR A 1129 52.30 -56.64 -5.67
N LYS A 1130 53.33 -56.76 -6.51
CA LYS A 1130 53.50 -57.87 -7.47
C LYS A 1130 54.86 -58.54 -7.23
N VAL A 1131 54.87 -59.86 -7.12
CA VAL A 1131 56.10 -60.65 -7.10
C VAL A 1131 56.38 -61.16 -8.50
N TYR A 1132 57.54 -60.77 -9.02
CA TYR A 1132 58.07 -61.27 -10.27
C TYR A 1132 59.15 -62.30 -9.96
N GLU A 1133 58.71 -63.55 -9.87
CA GLU A 1133 59.61 -64.69 -9.72
C GLU A 1133 60.54 -64.80 -10.93
N SER A 1134 61.78 -65.23 -10.70
CA SER A 1134 62.69 -65.58 -11.78
C SER A 1134 62.04 -66.60 -12.73
N GLN A 1135 62.14 -66.37 -14.05
CA GLN A 1135 61.72 -67.37 -15.04
C GLN A 1135 62.55 -68.65 -14.95
N ALA A 1136 63.78 -68.59 -14.44
CA ALA A 1136 64.64 -69.77 -14.23
C ALA A 1136 64.06 -70.73 -13.20
N MET A 1137 63.26 -70.25 -12.24
CA MET A 1137 62.56 -71.09 -11.26
C MET A 1137 61.34 -71.83 -11.86
N LYS A 1138 60.81 -71.37 -13.01
CA LYS A 1138 59.62 -71.95 -13.69
C LYS A 1138 59.92 -72.69 -14.99
N ALA A 1139 61.02 -72.35 -15.67
CA ALA A 1139 61.32 -72.87 -16.99
C ALA A 1139 62.05 -74.22 -16.91
N LYS A 1140 61.29 -75.31 -17.03
CA LYS A 1140 61.83 -76.56 -17.56
C LYS A 1140 62.17 -76.34 -19.04
N GLY A 1141 63.47 -76.27 -19.36
CA GLY A 1141 63.97 -76.75 -20.66
C GLY A 1141 64.49 -75.75 -21.71
N GLU A 1142 64.53 -74.43 -21.51
CA GLU A 1142 64.96 -73.52 -22.59
C GLU A 1142 65.80 -72.33 -22.10
N THR A 1143 67.12 -72.51 -21.93
CA THR A 1143 68.23 -71.66 -22.45
C THR A 1143 69.54 -71.92 -21.69
N GLU A 1144 70.53 -72.54 -22.36
CA GLU A 1144 71.91 -72.62 -21.85
C GLU A 1144 72.63 -71.25 -21.85
N GLU A 1145 72.09 -70.27 -22.58
CA GLU A 1145 72.74 -68.98 -22.88
C GLU A 1145 72.94 -68.05 -21.67
N TYR A 1146 72.17 -68.24 -20.59
CA TYR A 1146 72.25 -67.42 -19.37
C TYR A 1146 72.69 -68.22 -18.13
N GLU A 1147 73.03 -69.50 -18.31
CA GLU A 1147 73.44 -70.42 -17.24
C GLU A 1147 74.63 -69.85 -16.46
N ASN A 1148 74.41 -69.57 -15.17
CA ASN A 1148 75.42 -69.13 -14.23
C ASN A 1148 75.50 -70.12 -13.04
N ARG A 1149 76.50 -69.97 -12.16
CA ARG A 1149 76.67 -70.86 -11.00
C ARG A 1149 75.42 -70.99 -10.15
N PHE A 1150 74.65 -69.92 -10.01
CA PHE A 1150 73.41 -69.92 -9.25
C PHE A 1150 72.32 -70.74 -9.93
N GLU A 1151 72.15 -70.60 -11.25
CA GLU A 1151 71.23 -71.41 -12.04
C GLU A 1151 71.63 -72.89 -12.05
N MET A 1152 72.95 -73.19 -12.07
CA MET A 1152 73.44 -74.56 -11.93
C MET A 1152 73.12 -75.13 -10.54
N LEU A 1153 73.30 -74.36 -9.47
CA LEU A 1153 72.91 -74.77 -8.11
C LEU A 1153 71.40 -75.01 -8.01
N ASN A 1154 70.58 -74.15 -8.60
CA ASN A 1154 69.12 -74.35 -8.63
C ASN A 1154 68.71 -75.57 -9.45
N SER A 1155 69.37 -75.81 -10.58
CA SER A 1155 69.17 -77.03 -11.37
C SER A 1155 69.63 -78.28 -10.62
N MET A 1156 70.71 -78.22 -9.83
CA MET A 1156 71.13 -79.33 -8.97
C MET A 1156 70.11 -79.61 -7.87
N LEU A 1157 69.67 -78.57 -7.16
CA LEU A 1157 68.65 -78.69 -6.12
C LEU A 1157 67.34 -79.27 -6.68
N LEU A 1158 66.93 -78.86 -7.89
CA LEU A 1158 65.78 -79.44 -8.61
C LEU A 1158 66.00 -80.91 -9.00
N ASN A 1159 67.16 -81.24 -9.56
CA ASN A 1159 67.48 -82.62 -9.96
C ASN A 1159 67.56 -83.55 -8.73
N GLN A 1160 68.01 -83.03 -7.60
CA GLN A 1160 68.02 -83.72 -6.31
C GLN A 1160 66.60 -83.96 -5.78
N GLU A 1161 65.69 -82.99 -5.92
CA GLU A 1161 64.30 -83.11 -5.48
C GLU A 1161 63.47 -84.05 -6.37
N ILE A 1162 63.67 -84.03 -7.70
CA ILE A 1162 62.97 -84.91 -8.66
C ILE A 1162 63.58 -86.33 -8.72
N GLY A 1163 64.78 -86.54 -8.15
CA GLY A 1163 65.45 -87.84 -8.07
C GLY A 1163 66.26 -88.24 -9.32
N GLU A 1164 66.58 -87.29 -10.21
CA GLU A 1164 67.40 -87.52 -11.41
C GLU A 1164 68.91 -87.45 -11.11
N ASN A 1165 69.42 -88.48 -10.44
CA ASN A 1165 70.81 -88.55 -9.97
C ASN A 1165 71.87 -88.41 -11.08
N GLN A 1166 71.58 -88.87 -12.32
CA GLN A 1166 72.53 -88.78 -13.44
C GLN A 1166 72.76 -87.32 -13.86
N MET A 1167 71.67 -86.56 -14.06
CA MET A 1167 71.76 -85.13 -14.42
C MET A 1167 72.32 -84.29 -13.28
N LEU A 1168 72.08 -84.67 -12.02
CA LEU A 1168 72.70 -84.04 -10.85
C LEU A 1168 74.23 -84.17 -10.87
N ILE A 1169 74.76 -85.37 -11.10
CA ILE A 1169 76.20 -85.63 -11.18
C ILE A 1169 76.84 -84.85 -12.32
N ASP A 1170 76.22 -84.85 -13.52
CA ASP A 1170 76.73 -84.10 -14.67
C ASP A 1170 76.79 -82.59 -14.40
N LYS A 1171 75.79 -82.04 -13.71
CA LYS A 1171 75.78 -80.63 -13.29
C LYS A 1171 76.83 -80.34 -12.23
N ILE A 1172 77.04 -81.21 -11.24
CA ILE A 1172 78.09 -81.07 -10.21
C ILE A 1172 79.47 -81.03 -10.88
N ASP A 1173 79.74 -81.92 -11.82
CA ASP A 1173 81.03 -81.96 -12.54
C ASP A 1173 81.25 -80.70 -13.39
N LYS A 1174 80.20 -80.21 -14.06
CA LYS A 1174 80.23 -78.93 -14.80
C LYS A 1174 80.45 -77.73 -13.87
N TYR A 1175 79.86 -77.73 -12.67
CA TYR A 1175 80.00 -76.66 -11.68
C TYR A 1175 81.40 -76.63 -11.05
N LEU A 1176 81.97 -77.79 -10.71
CA LEU A 1176 83.33 -77.91 -10.17
C LEU A 1176 84.38 -77.45 -11.18
N LYS A 1177 84.21 -77.76 -12.48
CA LYS A 1177 85.05 -77.23 -13.56
C LYS A 1177 84.97 -75.70 -13.67
N LEU A 1178 83.77 -75.13 -13.49
CA LEU A 1178 83.58 -73.67 -13.44
C LEU A 1178 84.05 -73.04 -12.13
N SER A 1179 84.16 -73.80 -11.03
CA SER A 1179 84.73 -73.32 -9.77
C SER A 1179 86.23 -73.13 -9.91
N THR A 1180 86.92 -74.16 -10.43
CA THR A 1180 88.37 -74.15 -10.68
C THR A 1180 88.79 -73.06 -11.66
N ILE A 1181 88.08 -72.89 -12.78
CA ILE A 1181 88.40 -71.83 -13.77
C ILE A 1181 88.35 -70.42 -13.16
N ILE A 1182 87.44 -70.16 -12.22
CA ILE A 1182 87.28 -68.83 -11.62
C ILE A 1182 88.20 -68.66 -10.41
N GLU A 1183 88.50 -69.71 -9.65
CA GLU A 1183 89.57 -69.67 -8.64
C GLU A 1183 90.91 -69.32 -9.32
N GLU A 1184 91.22 -69.94 -10.48
CA GLU A 1184 92.36 -69.58 -11.31
C GLU A 1184 92.28 -68.13 -11.83
N ASN A 1185 91.10 -67.64 -12.23
CA ASN A 1185 90.96 -66.25 -12.70
C ASN A 1185 90.93 -65.20 -11.58
N LEU A 1186 90.53 -65.55 -10.35
CA LEU A 1186 90.57 -64.66 -9.19
C LEU A 1186 91.99 -64.54 -8.62
N GLU A 1187 92.79 -65.62 -8.65
CA GLU A 1187 94.23 -65.56 -8.35
C GLU A 1187 95.02 -64.74 -9.39
N ILE A 1188 94.45 -64.48 -10.57
CA ILE A 1188 95.03 -63.58 -11.60
C ILE A 1188 94.57 -62.12 -11.43
N MET A 1189 93.54 -61.85 -10.59
CA MET A 1189 92.98 -60.51 -10.35
C MET A 1189 93.32 -59.92 -8.97
N GLU A 1190 93.97 -60.68 -8.07
CA GLU A 1190 94.79 -60.12 -6.98
C GLU A 1190 96.19 -59.76 -7.50
#